data_AF-A0A8D1ZK93-F1
#
_entry.id   AF-A0A8D1ZK93-F1
#
_cell.length_a   1.000
_cell.length_b   1.000
_cell.length_c   1.000
_cell.angle_alpha   90.00
_cell.angle_beta   90.00
_cell.angle_gamma   90.00
#
_symmetry.space_group_name_H-M   'P 1'
#
loop_
_entity.id
_entity.type
_entity.pdbx_description
1 polymer ?
#
loop_
_entity_poly.entity_id
_entity_poly.type
_entity_poly.pdbx_seq_one_letter_code
_entity_poly.pdbx_strand_id
1 'polypeptide(L)'
;MSQPGIPASGAAPTGLQAQNGAAPASGSHYSNGPVQNALMSSQVSVSQGYNSQLPGSYPHLIPAKTLNPVPEQSNSGGSQTLSPLSSYQGPGQTLYRPPVASNPVTPSLHSGSVSRLPPPTSQNPAATPMPSGSFPPGANIPPPLNWQYNYSPQTNHYPRASSQPAMSGNTNLTNHQYVSSADTSLQNNFIKSGSTPPLVSPPLPTTFQPGAPLGPPPTGGPPPVRALPPQKSTLRAVPQPSFNSASKQEGITSNTNNGSMVVHNSYDEIEGGGFLATPQPTNKNPTVSRSVGYSYPSLPPGYQHTTPPSMAGMPPSSFSYPSGPQAFTQTPLGANHLTASMSGLSLHPEGLRVVNLLQERNMLPSTPLQPPVPNLHEDIQKLNCNPELFRCTLTGIPQTQALLNKAKLPLGLLLHPFKDLVQLPVVTSSTIVRCRSCRTYINPFVSFLDQRRWKCNLCYRVNDVPEEFMYNPLTRVYGEPHRRPEVQNATIEFMAPSEYMLRPPQPPVYLFVFDVSHNAVETGYLNSVCQSLLDNLDLLPGNTRTKIGFITFDSTIHFYSLQEGLSQPQMLIVSDIEDVFIPMPENLLVNLNESKELVQDLLKTLPQMFTKTLETQSALGPALQAAYKLMSPTGGRMSVFQTQLPTLGVGALKPREEPNQRSSAKEIHLTPSTDFYKKLALDCSGQQVAVDLFLLSGQYSDLASLGCISRYSAGSVYYYPSYHHQHNPVQVQKLQKELHRYLTRKIGFEAVMRIRCTKGLSIHTFHGNFFVRSTDLLSLPNVNPDAGYAVQMSVEESLTDTQLVSFQSALLYTSSKGERRIRVHTLCLPVVSTLNEVFLGADVQAISGLLANMAVDRSVTASLSDARDALVNAVIDSLSAYRSSVLSNQQPGLMVPFSLRLFPLFVLALLKQKSFQTGTNARLDERIFAMCQVKNQPLVYLMLTTHPNLYRVDNLSDEGAININDRTIPQPPILQLSVEKLSRDGAFLMDAGSVLMLWVGRNCGHTFLSQVLGVENYALIPQTMTDLPELDTPESARTIAFISWLREQRPFYPILYVIRDESPMKTNFLQNMVEDRTESALSYYEFLLHIQQQVNK
;
A
#
# COMPACT_ATOMS: atom_id res chain seq x y z
N MET A 1 -44.93 16.53 37.67
CA MET A 1 -46.32 16.38 37.17
C MET A 1 -46.25 15.57 35.88
N SER A 2 -46.99 14.48 35.66
CA SER A 2 -47.66 13.52 36.55
C SER A 2 -48.20 12.37 35.69
N GLN A 3 -48.02 11.12 36.10
CA GLN A 3 -48.69 9.93 35.50
C GLN A 3 -50.22 9.99 35.71
N PRO A 4 -51.08 9.31 34.91
CA PRO A 4 -51.09 7.84 34.68
C PRO A 4 -51.34 7.42 33.20
N GLY A 5 -51.45 6.14 32.81
CA GLY A 5 -51.27 4.85 33.52
C GLY A 5 -51.71 3.65 32.65
N ILE A 6 -51.46 2.43 33.12
CA ILE A 6 -51.72 1.16 32.39
C ILE A 6 -52.74 0.29 33.16
N PRO A 7 -53.74 -0.33 32.50
CA PRO A 7 -54.42 -1.54 32.97
C PRO A 7 -53.86 -2.81 32.31
N ALA A 8 -53.95 -3.96 32.97
CA ALA A 8 -53.26 -5.19 32.56
C ALA A 8 -54.14 -6.46 32.56
N SER A 9 -53.63 -7.49 31.86
CA SER A 9 -53.93 -8.93 32.01
C SER A 9 -55.34 -9.47 31.72
N GLY A 10 -55.38 -10.55 30.94
CA GLY A 10 -56.52 -11.46 30.70
C GLY A 10 -56.04 -12.65 29.84
N ALA A 11 -56.53 -13.87 30.08
CA ALA A 11 -55.92 -15.08 29.53
C ALA A 11 -56.91 -16.10 28.94
N ALA A 12 -56.44 -16.87 27.94
CA ALA A 12 -57.11 -17.98 27.25
C ALA A 12 -58.40 -17.61 26.46
N PRO A 13 -58.84 -18.43 25.48
CA PRO A 13 -59.60 -19.64 25.80
C PRO A 13 -59.34 -20.85 24.85
N THR A 14 -60.08 -21.94 25.07
CA THR A 14 -60.23 -23.06 24.12
C THR A 14 -61.70 -23.48 23.99
N GLY A 15 -62.12 -23.90 22.78
CA GLY A 15 -63.21 -24.87 22.58
C GLY A 15 -64.56 -24.40 22.01
N LEU A 16 -65.18 -25.33 21.26
CA LEU A 16 -66.60 -25.41 20.79
C LEU A 16 -67.04 -24.51 19.60
N GLN A 17 -67.93 -24.94 18.67
CA GLN A 17 -68.16 -26.27 18.05
C GLN A 17 -69.11 -26.16 16.82
N ALA A 18 -69.29 -27.27 16.06
CA ALA A 18 -70.39 -27.57 15.09
C ALA A 18 -70.31 -26.86 13.69
N GLN A 19 -70.74 -27.45 12.56
CA GLN A 19 -71.08 -28.85 12.21
C GLN A 19 -71.07 -29.10 10.67
N ASN A 20 -71.07 -30.37 10.24
CA ASN A 20 -71.35 -30.91 8.88
C ASN A 20 -70.27 -30.67 7.78
N GLY A 21 -69.92 -31.64 6.92
CA GLY A 21 -70.25 -33.08 6.92
C GLY A 21 -69.75 -33.86 5.67
N ALA A 22 -69.79 -35.20 5.77
CA ALA A 22 -69.62 -36.24 4.72
C ALA A 22 -68.22 -36.54 4.12
N ALA A 23 -67.98 -37.85 3.93
CA ALA A 23 -66.92 -38.50 3.12
C ALA A 23 -67.52 -39.74 2.41
N PRO A 24 -66.92 -40.25 1.31
CA PRO A 24 -66.06 -41.46 1.38
C PRO A 24 -64.80 -41.35 0.46
N ALA A 25 -63.71 -42.15 0.53
CA ALA A 25 -63.36 -43.46 1.11
C ALA A 25 -63.29 -44.67 0.12
N SER A 26 -62.15 -44.81 -0.56
CA SER A 26 -61.59 -46.01 -1.24
C SER A 26 -60.22 -45.63 -1.87
N GLY A 27 -59.19 -46.45 -2.04
CA GLY A 27 -58.93 -47.85 -1.69
C GLY A 27 -57.67 -48.39 -2.41
N SER A 28 -56.72 -48.96 -1.65
CA SER A 28 -55.99 -50.25 -1.88
C SER A 28 -56.05 -50.94 -3.27
N HIS A 29 -55.04 -51.66 -3.77
CA HIS A 29 -53.72 -52.14 -3.28
C HIS A 29 -52.93 -52.67 -4.50
N TYR A 30 -51.60 -52.91 -4.39
CA TYR A 30 -50.96 -54.22 -4.68
C TYR A 30 -49.45 -54.19 -4.36
N SER A 31 -48.81 -55.37 -4.26
CA SER A 31 -47.41 -55.54 -3.88
C SER A 31 -46.77 -56.71 -4.62
N ASN A 32 -45.46 -56.63 -4.92
CA ASN A 32 -44.46 -57.70 -4.83
C ASN A 32 -43.12 -57.24 -5.44
N GLY A 33 -42.00 -57.74 -4.92
CA GLY A 33 -40.68 -57.76 -5.60
C GLY A 33 -40.24 -59.23 -5.75
N PRO A 34 -38.94 -59.58 -5.64
CA PRO A 34 -37.71 -58.83 -5.95
C PRO A 34 -36.91 -59.54 -7.08
N VAL A 35 -35.72 -59.05 -7.48
CA VAL A 35 -34.59 -59.86 -8.01
C VAL A 35 -33.33 -59.00 -8.22
N GLN A 36 -32.14 -59.62 -8.16
CA GLN A 36 -30.84 -58.99 -8.45
C GLN A 36 -30.42 -59.21 -9.91
N ASN A 37 -29.80 -58.22 -10.56
CA ASN A 37 -28.47 -58.41 -11.19
C ASN A 37 -27.85 -57.07 -11.62
N ALA A 38 -26.54 -57.07 -11.87
CA ALA A 38 -25.76 -55.89 -12.22
C ALA A 38 -25.41 -55.84 -13.72
N LEU A 39 -25.25 -54.62 -14.27
CA LEU A 39 -24.07 -54.24 -15.07
C LEU A 39 -24.07 -52.74 -15.46
N MET A 40 -22.98 -52.06 -15.09
CA MET A 40 -22.27 -51.00 -15.85
C MET A 40 -23.02 -50.10 -16.85
N SER A 41 -23.29 -48.85 -16.45
CA SER A 41 -23.00 -47.67 -17.29
C SER A 41 -22.83 -46.40 -16.45
N SER A 42 -21.63 -45.84 -16.39
CA SER A 42 -21.34 -44.61 -15.65
C SER A 42 -21.48 -43.37 -16.53
N GLN A 43 -22.40 -42.47 -16.19
CA GLN A 43 -22.38 -41.08 -16.66
C GLN A 43 -22.08 -40.17 -15.46
N VAL A 44 -20.95 -39.46 -15.50
CA VAL A 44 -20.51 -38.56 -14.42
C VAL A 44 -20.96 -37.15 -14.74
N SER A 45 -22.04 -36.71 -14.10
CA SER A 45 -22.45 -35.31 -14.09
C SER A 45 -21.53 -34.50 -13.17
N VAL A 46 -20.54 -33.80 -13.71
CA VAL A 46 -19.58 -33.01 -12.92
C VAL A 46 -20.25 -31.74 -12.39
N SER A 47 -20.85 -31.87 -11.20
CA SER A 47 -21.33 -30.76 -10.37
C SER A 47 -20.60 -30.79 -9.03
N GLN A 48 -19.48 -30.06 -8.93
CA GLN A 48 -18.73 -29.90 -7.68
C GLN A 48 -18.33 -28.44 -7.46
N GLY A 49 -19.16 -27.73 -6.67
CA GLY A 49 -18.68 -26.58 -5.92
C GLY A 49 -17.90 -27.06 -4.71
N TYR A 50 -16.63 -26.65 -4.57
CA TYR A 50 -15.79 -27.04 -3.43
C TYR A 50 -16.08 -26.13 -2.22
N ASN A 51 -16.88 -26.64 -1.28
CA ASN A 51 -16.98 -26.06 0.06
C ASN A 51 -15.68 -26.33 0.84
N SER A 52 -14.95 -25.27 1.18
CA SER A 52 -13.87 -25.33 2.17
C SER A 52 -14.45 -25.46 3.58
N GLN A 53 -14.58 -26.70 4.07
CA GLN A 53 -15.09 -26.97 5.42
C GLN A 53 -14.16 -26.39 6.50
N LEU A 54 -14.71 -25.52 7.37
CA LEU A 54 -14.05 -25.15 8.62
C LEU A 54 -14.04 -26.34 9.60
N PRO A 55 -12.92 -26.63 10.28
CA PRO A 55 -12.89 -27.66 11.31
C PRO A 55 -13.63 -27.24 12.60
N GLY A 56 -14.75 -27.91 12.89
CA GLY A 56 -15.26 -28.21 14.24
C GLY A 56 -15.54 -27.05 15.20
N SER A 57 -16.77 -26.53 15.18
CA SER A 57 -17.31 -25.72 16.27
C SER A 57 -17.72 -26.58 17.48
N TYR A 58 -17.17 -26.28 18.65
CA TYR A 58 -17.69 -26.75 19.95
C TYR A 58 -18.58 -25.67 20.58
N PRO A 59 -19.65 -26.03 21.32
CA PRO A 59 -20.66 -25.07 21.76
C PRO A 59 -20.19 -24.17 22.92
N HIS A 60 -20.40 -22.86 22.77
CA HIS A 60 -20.20 -21.90 23.86
C HIS A 60 -21.42 -21.86 24.80
N LEU A 61 -21.18 -22.08 26.10
CA LEU A 61 -22.12 -21.73 27.16
C LEU A 61 -22.05 -20.21 27.44
N ILE A 62 -23.21 -19.57 27.56
CA ILE A 62 -23.35 -18.12 27.78
C ILE A 62 -23.35 -17.82 29.29
N PRO A 63 -22.47 -16.94 29.81
CA PRO A 63 -22.62 -16.37 31.14
C PRO A 63 -23.73 -15.31 31.14
N ALA A 64 -24.87 -15.61 31.77
CA ALA A 64 -25.96 -14.65 31.88
C ALA A 64 -25.61 -13.51 32.86
N LYS A 65 -25.99 -12.28 32.52
CA LYS A 65 -25.93 -11.14 33.47
C LYS A 65 -27.09 -11.26 34.48
N THR A 66 -26.77 -11.59 35.73
CA THR A 66 -27.69 -11.41 36.86
C THR A 66 -27.26 -10.22 37.70
N LEU A 67 -28.14 -9.22 37.80
CA LEU A 67 -28.08 -8.20 38.85
C LEU A 67 -28.33 -8.86 40.21
N ASN A 68 -27.76 -8.31 41.28
CA ASN A 68 -28.27 -8.53 42.65
C ASN A 68 -28.07 -7.25 43.49
N PRO A 69 -28.99 -6.95 44.43
CA PRO A 69 -29.01 -5.68 45.16
C PRO A 69 -28.18 -5.70 46.45
N VAL A 70 -27.98 -4.50 47.00
CA VAL A 70 -27.48 -4.25 48.37
C VAL A 70 -28.55 -4.59 49.41
N PRO A 71 -28.16 -5.15 50.57
CA PRO A 71 -28.81 -4.85 51.84
C PRO A 71 -27.84 -4.17 52.84
N GLU A 72 -28.38 -3.32 53.69
CA GLU A 72 -27.66 -2.56 54.72
C GLU A 72 -27.63 -3.25 56.11
N GLN A 73 -26.72 -2.79 56.97
CA GLN A 73 -26.82 -2.71 58.45
C GLN A 73 -27.37 -3.96 59.22
N SER A 74 -26.63 -4.61 60.13
CA SER A 74 -26.18 -3.99 61.40
C SER A 74 -25.50 -4.98 62.39
N ASN A 75 -24.71 -4.42 63.31
CA ASN A 75 -24.44 -4.85 64.71
C ASN A 75 -23.90 -6.25 65.12
N SER A 76 -22.63 -6.22 65.55
CA SER A 76 -22.12 -6.58 66.90
C SER A 76 -22.04 -8.03 67.43
N GLY A 77 -20.84 -8.37 67.96
CA GLY A 77 -20.71 -9.09 69.25
C GLY A 77 -19.76 -10.29 69.34
N GLY A 78 -18.73 -10.22 70.21
CA GLY A 78 -17.94 -11.38 70.70
C GLY A 78 -16.90 -11.96 69.71
N SER A 79 -15.57 -12.05 69.91
CA SER A 79 -14.62 -11.97 71.04
C SER A 79 -14.01 -13.33 71.46
N GLN A 80 -12.66 -13.38 71.39
CA GLN A 80 -11.70 -14.15 72.21
C GLN A 80 -11.23 -15.60 71.88
N THR A 81 -9.88 -15.70 71.91
CA THR A 81 -8.99 -16.75 72.49
C THR A 81 -8.45 -17.97 71.72
N LEU A 82 -7.12 -17.89 71.44
CA LEU A 82 -6.03 -18.86 71.72
C LEU A 82 -5.83 -20.17 70.90
N SER A 83 -4.80 -20.17 70.04
CA SER A 83 -3.46 -20.82 70.20
C SER A 83 -3.31 -22.11 71.06
N PRO A 84 -2.34 -23.05 70.82
CA PRO A 84 -0.91 -22.72 70.51
C PRO A 84 0.00 -23.78 69.77
N LEU A 85 1.33 -23.47 69.65
CA LEU A 85 2.51 -24.35 69.33
C LEU A 85 2.55 -25.02 67.92
N SER A 86 3.70 -25.43 67.30
CA SER A 86 5.16 -25.10 67.30
C SER A 86 5.90 -26.05 66.31
N SER A 87 7.20 -25.96 65.94
CA SER A 87 8.15 -24.88 65.54
C SER A 87 9.50 -25.53 65.08
N TYR A 88 10.57 -24.76 64.77
CA TYR A 88 11.96 -25.18 64.37
C TYR A 88 12.20 -25.65 62.90
N GLN A 89 13.30 -25.30 62.18
CA GLN A 89 14.33 -24.24 62.37
C GLN A 89 14.99 -23.82 61.02
N GLY A 90 15.69 -22.66 61.00
CA GLY A 90 16.40 -22.06 59.85
C GLY A 90 17.92 -22.40 59.77
N PRO A 91 18.85 -21.46 59.49
CA PRO A 91 18.80 -19.96 59.49
C PRO A 91 18.35 -19.37 58.12
N GLY A 92 18.60 -18.15 57.60
CA GLY A 92 19.36 -16.90 57.92
C GLY A 92 19.89 -16.27 56.60
N GLN A 93 20.47 -15.06 56.44
CA GLN A 93 20.70 -13.77 57.14
C GLN A 93 21.21 -12.78 56.02
N THR A 94 21.19 -11.44 55.99
CA THR A 94 20.66 -10.25 56.73
C THR A 94 20.70 -9.07 55.71
N LEU A 95 19.73 -8.16 55.58
CA LEU A 95 19.39 -6.96 56.39
C LEU A 95 20.49 -5.86 56.41
N TYR A 96 20.18 -4.56 56.26
CA TYR A 96 19.17 -3.79 57.03
C TYR A 96 18.51 -2.56 56.35
N ARG A 97 17.32 -2.18 56.88
CA ARG A 97 16.68 -0.84 56.90
C ARG A 97 15.76 -0.75 58.14
N PRO A 98 15.67 0.38 58.87
CA PRO A 98 14.39 0.87 59.44
C PRO A 98 14.35 2.43 59.64
N PRO A 99 13.46 3.06 60.46
CA PRO A 99 11.98 3.08 60.46
C PRO A 99 11.37 4.53 60.49
N VAL A 100 10.14 4.70 61.00
CA VAL A 100 9.30 5.93 61.12
C VAL A 100 8.51 5.91 62.46
N ALA A 101 8.19 7.06 63.11
CA ALA A 101 6.87 7.35 63.79
C ALA A 101 6.79 8.59 64.77
N SER A 102 5.74 9.42 64.58
CA SER A 102 4.78 10.04 65.55
C SER A 102 5.11 10.97 66.77
N ASN A 103 4.55 12.21 66.73
CA ASN A 103 3.72 12.94 67.75
C ASN A 103 4.30 13.39 69.14
N PRO A 104 3.64 14.26 69.98
CA PRO A 104 2.50 15.22 69.80
C PRO A 104 2.67 16.64 70.50
N VAL A 105 1.57 17.43 70.64
CA VAL A 105 1.26 18.49 71.67
C VAL A 105 1.52 20.01 71.35
N THR A 106 0.70 20.90 71.96
CA THR A 106 0.66 22.39 71.95
C THR A 106 0.43 22.92 73.41
N PRO A 107 0.35 24.24 73.77
CA PRO A 107 0.50 25.51 73.04
C PRO A 107 1.32 26.67 73.75
N SER A 108 1.40 27.85 73.10
CA SER A 108 1.33 29.23 73.66
C SER A 108 2.59 30.10 74.03
N LEU A 109 2.35 31.44 73.92
CA LEU A 109 2.99 32.64 74.54
C LEU A 109 4.24 33.36 73.94
N HIS A 110 3.99 34.62 73.49
CA HIS A 110 4.83 35.85 73.53
C HIS A 110 6.18 35.93 72.73
N SER A 111 6.67 37.10 72.24
CA SER A 111 6.19 38.51 72.21
C SER A 111 6.91 39.36 71.14
N GLY A 112 6.29 40.43 70.57
CA GLY A 112 7.01 41.47 69.78
C GLY A 112 6.13 42.47 69.00
N SER A 113 6.37 43.78 69.17
CA SER A 113 5.76 44.96 68.53
C SER A 113 5.58 44.91 66.99
N VAL A 114 4.46 45.33 66.34
CA VAL A 114 3.81 46.68 66.24
C VAL A 114 4.64 47.67 65.38
N SER A 115 4.22 48.14 64.19
CA SER A 115 3.00 48.93 63.83
C SER A 115 2.51 48.64 62.36
N ARG A 116 1.21 48.53 61.99
CA ARG A 116 0.05 49.48 61.93
C ARG A 116 0.03 50.29 60.59
N LEU A 117 -0.75 49.89 59.55
CA LEU A 117 -2.20 50.13 59.26
C LEU A 117 -2.54 51.58 58.81
N PRO A 118 -3.68 51.89 58.11
CA PRO A 118 -4.81 51.04 57.64
C PRO A 118 -5.28 51.24 56.15
N PRO A 119 -6.23 50.42 55.64
CA PRO A 119 -7.04 50.65 54.42
C PRO A 119 -8.34 51.44 54.70
N PRO A 120 -9.27 51.58 53.72
CA PRO A 120 -10.59 50.93 53.93
C PRO A 120 -11.35 50.38 52.69
N THR A 121 -12.19 49.36 52.99
CA THR A 121 -13.55 49.00 52.51
C THR A 121 -14.36 50.00 51.65
N SER A 122 -15.37 49.66 50.81
CA SER A 122 -16.07 48.38 50.46
C SER A 122 -17.19 48.61 49.40
N GLN A 123 -17.99 47.56 49.10
CA GLN A 123 -19.39 47.54 48.58
C GLN A 123 -19.66 47.39 47.05
N ASN A 124 -20.42 46.33 46.74
CA ASN A 124 -21.40 46.18 45.64
C ASN A 124 -22.67 47.03 45.95
N PRO A 125 -23.60 47.34 45.00
CA PRO A 125 -23.98 46.51 43.86
C PRO A 125 -24.33 47.21 42.51
N ALA A 126 -24.80 46.38 41.57
CA ALA A 126 -25.20 46.62 40.18
C ALA A 126 -26.15 47.80 39.86
N ALA A 127 -25.98 48.38 38.65
CA ALA A 127 -27.06 48.56 37.65
C ALA A 127 -26.53 49.03 36.28
N THR A 128 -27.16 48.58 35.18
CA THR A 128 -27.17 49.19 33.83
C THR A 128 -28.17 50.38 33.80
N PRO A 129 -28.15 51.35 32.83
CA PRO A 129 -28.05 51.12 31.38
C PRO A 129 -27.34 52.20 30.49
N MET A 130 -27.38 51.95 29.17
CA MET A 130 -27.18 52.86 28.03
C MET A 130 -28.38 53.85 27.88
N PRO A 131 -28.46 54.84 26.92
CA PRO A 131 -27.66 55.01 25.68
C PRO A 131 -27.32 56.46 25.19
N SER A 132 -26.63 56.54 24.05
CA SER A 132 -26.70 57.55 22.96
C SER A 132 -26.39 59.05 23.14
N GLY A 133 -25.59 59.59 22.22
CA GLY A 133 -25.45 61.03 21.90
C GLY A 133 -24.69 61.23 20.56
N SER A 134 -25.04 62.24 19.76
CA SER A 134 -24.60 62.36 18.34
C SER A 134 -24.51 63.80 17.80
N PHE A 135 -23.99 63.96 16.56
CA PHE A 135 -24.04 65.11 15.60
C PHE A 135 -22.71 65.90 15.31
N PRO A 136 -22.57 66.56 14.11
CA PRO A 136 -21.31 66.96 13.44
C PRO A 136 -21.32 68.47 13.02
N PRO A 137 -21.00 69.00 11.79
CA PRO A 137 -20.09 68.64 10.65
C PRO A 137 -19.24 69.80 10.00
N GLY A 138 -18.31 69.46 9.07
CA GLY A 138 -17.85 70.30 7.92
C GLY A 138 -16.53 71.11 8.07
N ALA A 139 -15.77 71.49 7.00
CA ALA A 139 -15.82 71.18 5.55
C ALA A 139 -14.52 71.59 4.76
N ASN A 140 -14.33 71.06 3.53
CA ASN A 140 -13.40 71.46 2.41
C ASN A 140 -11.86 71.22 2.57
N ILE A 141 -11.09 70.49 1.71
CA ILE A 141 -10.79 70.49 0.22
C ILE A 141 -9.61 71.45 -0.14
N PRO A 142 -8.61 71.14 -1.04
CA PRO A 142 -8.47 70.09 -2.09
C PRO A 142 -7.17 69.19 -2.07
N PRO A 143 -6.98 68.22 -3.00
CA PRO A 143 -5.86 67.24 -3.05
C PRO A 143 -4.76 67.53 -4.11
N PRO A 144 -3.73 66.66 -4.25
CA PRO A 144 -3.68 65.81 -5.47
C PRO A 144 -3.05 64.39 -5.35
N LEU A 145 -3.33 63.59 -6.40
CA LEU A 145 -2.62 62.40 -6.93
C LEU A 145 -2.82 60.99 -6.30
N ASN A 146 -2.89 60.03 -7.23
CA ASN A 146 -3.27 58.60 -7.11
C ASN A 146 -2.01 57.68 -7.12
N TRP A 147 -2.06 56.37 -6.81
CA TRP A 147 -2.96 55.33 -7.36
C TRP A 147 -3.33 54.20 -6.38
N GLN A 148 -4.50 53.59 -6.64
CA GLN A 148 -5.04 52.39 -6.01
C GLN A 148 -5.30 51.30 -7.07
N TYR A 149 -5.59 50.08 -6.62
CA TYR A 149 -6.26 49.03 -7.40
C TYR A 149 -7.34 48.35 -6.53
N ASN A 150 -8.62 48.41 -6.95
CA ASN A 150 -9.53 47.26 -6.88
C ASN A 150 -10.91 47.51 -7.56
N TYR A 151 -11.30 46.53 -8.40
CA TYR A 151 -12.64 46.07 -8.77
C TYR A 151 -13.78 46.97 -9.33
N SER A 152 -14.58 46.32 -10.18
CA SER A 152 -15.97 46.62 -10.59
C SER A 152 -16.17 47.62 -11.75
N PRO A 153 -17.39 47.85 -12.28
CA PRO A 153 -17.76 47.28 -13.59
C PRO A 153 -18.20 48.33 -14.63
N GLN A 154 -18.53 47.92 -15.85
CA GLN A 154 -19.10 48.82 -16.87
C GLN A 154 -20.20 48.22 -17.74
N THR A 155 -21.24 49.03 -17.97
CA THR A 155 -22.13 48.99 -19.14
C THR A 155 -22.54 50.41 -19.55
N ASN A 156 -22.53 50.68 -20.86
CA ASN A 156 -23.24 51.73 -21.59
C ASN A 156 -22.91 53.21 -21.33
N HIS A 157 -22.76 53.98 -22.42
CA HIS A 157 -23.47 55.26 -22.62
C HIS A 157 -23.72 55.55 -24.13
N TYR A 158 -24.71 56.40 -24.41
CA TYR A 158 -25.31 56.78 -25.72
C TYR A 158 -24.73 58.14 -26.24
N PRO A 159 -25.24 58.88 -27.27
CA PRO A 159 -26.41 58.73 -28.20
C PRO A 159 -26.01 58.83 -29.72
N ARG A 160 -26.86 58.98 -30.77
CA ARG A 160 -28.14 59.73 -30.96
C ARG A 160 -28.89 59.35 -32.27
N ALA A 161 -30.23 59.24 -32.21
CA ALA A 161 -31.33 59.27 -33.24
C ALA A 161 -31.02 59.04 -34.76
N SER A 162 -31.86 58.34 -35.56
CA SER A 162 -33.33 58.53 -35.71
C SER A 162 -34.09 57.38 -36.46
N SER A 163 -35.45 57.41 -36.38
CA SER A 163 -36.47 56.88 -37.34
C SER A 163 -36.61 55.37 -37.69
N GLN A 164 -37.87 54.88 -37.65
CA GLN A 164 -38.43 53.64 -38.25
C GLN A 164 -38.95 53.89 -39.70
N PRO A 165 -39.61 52.95 -40.47
CA PRO A 165 -40.03 51.54 -40.23
C PRO A 165 -39.77 50.51 -41.39
N ALA A 166 -40.34 49.28 -41.26
CA ALA A 166 -40.71 48.30 -42.32
C ALA A 166 -39.58 47.45 -43.01
N MET A 167 -39.79 46.22 -43.53
CA MET A 167 -40.92 45.23 -43.52
C MET A 167 -40.45 43.79 -43.92
N SER A 168 -41.17 42.73 -43.51
CA SER A 168 -41.23 41.32 -44.06
C SER A 168 -39.93 40.46 -44.19
N GLY A 169 -39.91 39.11 -44.06
CA GLY A 169 -40.89 38.12 -43.57
C GLY A 169 -40.64 36.65 -44.06
N ASN A 170 -40.92 35.63 -43.21
CA ASN A 170 -41.08 34.17 -43.52
C ASN A 170 -39.88 33.35 -44.12
N THR A 171 -39.71 32.01 -43.99
CA THR A 171 -40.41 30.91 -43.26
C THR A 171 -39.53 29.64 -43.02
N ASN A 172 -39.67 29.00 -41.85
CA ASN A 172 -39.77 27.55 -41.51
C ASN A 172 -38.95 26.40 -42.19
N LEU A 173 -38.29 25.59 -41.32
CA LEU A 173 -38.27 24.09 -41.20
C LEU A 173 -37.77 23.20 -42.41
N THR A 174 -37.28 21.94 -42.28
CA THR A 174 -37.12 20.96 -41.16
C THR A 174 -35.99 19.92 -41.40
N ASN A 175 -35.54 19.25 -40.33
CA ASN A 175 -34.99 17.88 -40.16
C ASN A 175 -34.51 17.00 -41.35
N HIS A 176 -33.46 16.20 -41.06
CA HIS A 176 -33.22 14.88 -41.66
C HIS A 176 -32.84 13.82 -40.60
N GLN A 177 -33.27 12.57 -40.81
CA GLN A 177 -32.75 11.35 -40.17
C GLN A 177 -31.85 10.59 -41.15
N TYR A 178 -31.08 9.61 -40.67
CA TYR A 178 -30.15 8.81 -41.48
C TYR A 178 -30.22 7.31 -41.14
N VAL A 179 -30.07 6.44 -42.14
CA VAL A 179 -30.07 4.97 -41.99
C VAL A 179 -29.05 4.31 -42.93
N SER A 180 -28.05 3.66 -42.34
CA SER A 180 -27.35 2.42 -42.75
C SER A 180 -26.66 2.24 -44.13
N SER A 181 -25.51 1.52 -44.08
CA SER A 181 -24.97 0.54 -45.08
C SER A 181 -24.52 1.01 -46.47
N ALA A 182 -23.63 0.31 -47.20
CA ALA A 182 -22.53 -0.61 -46.83
C ALA A 182 -21.63 -0.92 -48.05
N ASP A 183 -20.32 -1.10 -47.80
CA ASP A 183 -19.35 -2.01 -48.45
C ASP A 183 -18.99 -2.05 -49.98
N THR A 184 -17.77 -2.56 -50.22
CA THR A 184 -17.25 -3.29 -51.41
C THR A 184 -16.83 -2.59 -52.74
N SER A 185 -15.55 -2.17 -52.78
CA SER A 185 -14.46 -2.83 -53.57
C SER A 185 -14.17 -2.58 -55.09
N LEU A 186 -12.89 -2.87 -55.44
CA LEU A 186 -12.29 -3.30 -56.74
C LEU A 186 -11.80 -2.30 -57.84
N GLN A 187 -10.46 -2.26 -57.96
CA GLN A 187 -9.59 -2.42 -59.16
C GLN A 187 -9.55 -1.43 -60.37
N ASN A 188 -8.34 -0.86 -60.56
CA ASN A 188 -7.53 -0.75 -61.80
C ASN A 188 -8.16 -0.33 -63.16
N ASN A 189 -7.66 0.77 -63.76
CA ASN A 189 -6.58 0.67 -64.77
C ASN A 189 -5.89 2.01 -65.17
N PHE A 190 -4.83 1.89 -65.99
CA PHE A 190 -3.85 2.93 -66.39
C PHE A 190 -4.32 3.92 -67.50
N ILE A 191 -3.67 5.10 -67.59
CA ILE A 191 -2.74 5.48 -68.70
C ILE A 191 -1.99 6.83 -68.48
N LYS A 192 -0.64 6.75 -68.53
CA LYS A 192 0.46 7.67 -68.97
C LYS A 192 0.22 9.21 -69.03
N SER A 193 1.22 10.08 -68.74
CA SER A 193 2.53 10.13 -69.45
C SER A 193 3.64 11.03 -68.82
N GLY A 194 4.92 10.61 -68.98
CA GLY A 194 6.16 11.42 -68.85
C GLY A 194 6.76 11.54 -67.43
N SER A 195 8.09 11.52 -67.18
CA SER A 195 9.29 11.23 -68.01
C SER A 195 10.48 10.80 -67.08
N THR A 196 11.49 10.06 -67.56
CA THR A 196 12.48 9.30 -66.73
C THR A 196 13.82 9.03 -67.45
N PRO A 197 14.90 8.48 -66.81
CA PRO A 197 15.28 8.36 -65.38
C PRO A 197 16.54 9.23 -65.09
N PRO A 198 17.83 8.82 -64.89
CA PRO A 198 18.53 7.51 -64.73
C PRO A 198 19.01 7.23 -63.27
N LEU A 199 20.04 6.37 -63.05
CA LEU A 199 20.55 5.95 -61.71
C LEU A 199 22.02 5.45 -61.76
N VAL A 200 22.90 5.77 -60.77
CA VAL A 200 24.23 5.12 -60.50
C VAL A 200 24.66 5.30 -59.00
N SER A 201 25.49 4.39 -58.44
CA SER A 201 26.24 4.48 -57.14
C SER A 201 27.42 3.45 -57.14
N PRO A 202 28.29 3.23 -56.11
CA PRO A 202 28.51 3.81 -54.75
C PRO A 202 29.95 4.45 -54.69
N PRO A 203 30.92 4.32 -53.71
CA PRO A 203 30.98 3.80 -52.31
C PRO A 203 31.80 4.68 -51.29
N LEU A 204 32.25 4.07 -50.17
CA LEU A 204 33.27 4.55 -49.18
C LEU A 204 34.74 4.27 -49.65
N PRO A 205 35.85 4.72 -48.99
CA PRO A 205 36.06 5.60 -47.80
C PRO A 205 37.18 6.70 -47.95
N THR A 206 37.73 7.19 -46.82
CA THR A 206 39.10 7.75 -46.55
C THR A 206 39.51 9.24 -46.78
N THR A 207 39.62 9.97 -45.64
CA THR A 207 40.77 10.81 -45.17
C THR A 207 41.10 12.22 -45.74
N PHE A 208 41.60 13.09 -44.83
CA PHE A 208 42.34 14.37 -44.95
C PHE A 208 41.59 15.71 -45.15
N GLN A 209 41.98 16.69 -44.30
CA GLN A 209 41.83 18.15 -44.49
C GLN A 209 43.14 18.74 -45.06
N PRO A 210 43.09 19.90 -45.74
CA PRO A 210 43.28 21.22 -45.10
C PRO A 210 42.20 22.24 -45.56
N GLY A 211 42.13 23.51 -45.16
CA GLY A 211 42.88 24.35 -44.20
C GLY A 211 42.44 25.82 -44.33
N ALA A 212 42.72 26.69 -43.34
CA ALA A 212 42.39 28.13 -43.40
C ALA A 212 43.40 28.94 -44.25
N PRO A 213 43.15 30.24 -44.54
CA PRO A 213 43.78 31.27 -43.67
C PRO A 213 43.08 32.65 -43.57
N LEU A 214 43.45 33.44 -42.56
CA LEU A 214 44.15 34.75 -42.71
C LEU A 214 44.52 35.34 -41.34
N GLY A 215 45.72 35.94 -41.23
CA GLY A 215 46.26 36.62 -40.04
C GLY A 215 46.38 38.15 -40.25
N PRO A 216 47.39 38.89 -39.69
CA PRO A 216 48.73 38.41 -39.32
C PRO A 216 49.27 39.05 -37.96
N PRO A 217 50.57 39.37 -37.69
CA PRO A 217 51.27 38.83 -36.49
C PRO A 217 52.26 39.87 -35.81
N PRO A 218 53.52 39.56 -35.39
CA PRO A 218 54.06 38.56 -34.45
C PRO A 218 54.98 39.12 -33.32
N THR A 219 55.30 38.24 -32.35
CA THR A 219 56.69 37.93 -31.86
C THR A 219 56.66 36.61 -31.05
N GLY A 220 57.72 35.85 -30.79
CA GLY A 220 59.15 35.95 -31.15
C GLY A 220 59.83 34.54 -31.19
N GLY A 221 61.05 34.36 -30.66
CA GLY A 221 61.76 33.06 -30.60
C GLY A 221 63.14 33.16 -29.88
N PRO A 222 64.05 32.14 -29.95
CA PRO A 222 64.05 30.94 -30.82
C PRO A 222 64.39 29.54 -30.17
N PRO A 223 64.16 28.40 -30.89
CA PRO A 223 64.58 26.99 -30.59
C PRO A 223 65.99 26.65 -31.20
N PRO A 224 66.56 25.39 -31.37
CA PRO A 224 66.07 23.97 -31.32
C PRO A 224 66.91 23.02 -30.35
N VAL A 225 67.19 21.69 -30.42
CA VAL A 225 67.42 20.63 -31.48
C VAL A 225 67.10 19.16 -31.06
N ARG A 226 66.62 18.38 -32.06
CA ARG A 226 66.48 16.92 -32.35
C ARG A 226 67.41 15.83 -31.74
N ALA A 227 66.85 14.69 -31.25
CA ALA A 227 67.42 13.30 -31.29
C ALA A 227 66.39 12.18 -30.86
N LEU A 228 66.80 10.89 -30.90
CA LEU A 228 65.97 9.65 -30.71
C LEU A 228 66.30 8.84 -29.40
N PRO A 229 65.47 7.84 -28.98
CA PRO A 229 65.55 7.14 -27.66
C PRO A 229 66.21 5.71 -27.75
N PRO A 230 66.14 4.77 -26.76
CA PRO A 230 65.62 4.79 -25.36
C PRO A 230 66.54 4.15 -24.26
N GLN A 231 66.23 4.32 -22.95
CA GLN A 231 66.18 3.22 -21.94
C GLN A 231 65.77 3.62 -20.48
N LYS A 232 64.99 2.73 -19.84
CA LYS A 232 64.92 2.32 -18.40
C LYS A 232 64.72 3.29 -17.21
N SER A 233 63.55 3.11 -16.57
CA SER A 233 63.26 3.05 -15.11
C SER A 233 63.40 4.30 -14.20
N THR A 234 62.57 4.36 -13.15
CA THR A 234 62.20 5.55 -12.36
C THR A 234 62.50 5.46 -10.85
N LEU A 235 62.54 6.62 -10.16
CA LEU A 235 62.73 6.75 -8.70
C LEU A 235 61.95 7.95 -8.10
N ARG A 236 61.49 7.80 -6.84
CA ARG A 236 61.12 8.79 -5.78
C ARG A 236 60.26 10.03 -6.15
N ALA A 237 59.02 10.21 -5.65
CA ALA A 237 58.57 10.48 -4.26
C ALA A 237 58.79 11.91 -3.69
N VAL A 238 57.67 12.59 -3.32
CA VAL A 238 57.47 13.51 -2.14
C VAL A 238 58.18 14.90 -2.19
N PRO A 239 57.48 16.06 -1.99
CA PRO A 239 57.18 16.56 -0.62
C PRO A 239 55.92 17.44 -0.39
N GLN A 240 55.62 17.70 0.90
CA GLN A 240 54.78 18.79 1.43
C GLN A 240 55.65 20.02 1.83
N PRO A 241 55.05 21.19 2.11
CA PRO A 241 55.63 22.26 2.94
C PRO A 241 55.10 22.24 4.40
N SER A 242 55.87 22.81 5.35
CA SER A 242 55.56 22.87 6.79
C SER A 242 56.40 23.92 7.52
N PHE A 243 55.90 24.51 8.63
CA PHE A 243 56.64 25.35 9.60
C PHE A 243 56.02 25.13 11.01
N ASN A 244 56.76 24.78 12.08
CA ASN A 244 57.73 25.55 12.91
C ASN A 244 57.08 26.68 13.74
N SER A 245 57.46 27.00 15.00
CA SER A 245 58.24 26.36 16.10
C SER A 245 58.02 27.22 17.40
N ALA A 246 58.55 27.01 18.61
CA ALA A 246 59.57 26.09 19.19
C ALA A 246 59.19 25.66 20.66
N SER A 247 60.00 25.97 21.70
CA SER A 247 59.84 25.44 23.07
C SER A 247 60.55 26.24 24.20
N LYS A 248 60.01 26.23 25.45
CA LYS A 248 60.83 26.31 26.69
C LYS A 248 60.11 25.90 28.02
N GLN A 249 60.79 25.02 28.78
CA GLN A 249 60.85 24.78 30.25
C GLN A 249 59.62 24.71 31.20
N GLU A 250 59.66 23.66 32.04
CA GLU A 250 59.33 23.57 33.50
C GLU A 250 57.88 23.66 34.04
N GLY A 251 57.37 22.54 34.59
CA GLY A 251 57.40 22.37 36.06
C GLY A 251 56.11 22.17 36.90
N ILE A 252 55.71 20.91 37.13
CA ILE A 252 55.14 20.35 38.40
C ILE A 252 53.64 20.61 38.78
N THR A 253 53.02 19.57 39.39
CA THR A 253 51.73 19.49 40.16
C THR A 253 50.35 19.67 39.48
N SER A 254 49.71 18.52 39.22
CA SER A 254 48.31 18.14 39.59
C SER A 254 47.23 19.21 39.90
N ASN A 255 46.10 19.17 39.17
CA ASN A 255 44.85 18.65 39.76
C ASN A 255 43.70 18.35 38.74
N THR A 256 42.68 17.66 39.26
CA THR A 256 41.50 17.03 38.66
C THR A 256 40.61 17.81 37.68
N ASN A 257 40.12 17.07 36.66
CA ASN A 257 38.77 17.08 36.07
C ASN A 257 37.82 18.28 36.30
N ASN A 258 37.29 18.82 35.20
CA ASN A 258 35.97 18.37 34.73
C ASN A 258 35.80 18.63 33.22
N GLY A 259 34.92 17.88 32.56
CA GLY A 259 34.72 18.00 31.11
C GLY A 259 33.35 17.54 30.63
N SER A 260 32.96 17.98 29.44
CA SER A 260 31.79 17.50 28.70
C SER A 260 32.20 17.23 27.26
N MET A 261 31.99 16.00 26.80
CA MET A 261 32.31 15.54 25.45
C MET A 261 31.06 14.90 24.85
N VAL A 262 30.76 15.22 23.60
CA VAL A 262 29.60 14.70 22.88
C VAL A 262 29.86 13.23 22.50
N VAL A 263 28.91 12.35 22.79
CA VAL A 263 29.02 10.91 22.51
C VAL A 263 28.41 10.59 21.14
N HIS A 264 29.17 9.87 20.31
CA HIS A 264 28.73 9.35 19.03
C HIS A 264 28.21 7.92 19.21
N ASN A 265 26.91 7.67 19.02
CA ASN A 265 26.34 6.33 19.18
C ASN A 265 26.60 5.45 17.94
N SER A 266 27.14 4.25 18.17
CA SER A 266 27.17 3.13 17.22
C SER A 266 26.00 2.17 17.52
N TYR A 267 25.57 1.37 16.55
CA TYR A 267 24.30 0.62 16.61
C TYR A 267 24.35 -0.83 16.11
N ASP A 268 25.55 -1.43 15.99
CA ASP A 268 25.76 -2.78 15.42
C ASP A 268 26.00 -3.92 16.45
N GLU A 269 25.95 -3.66 17.76
CA GLU A 269 26.23 -4.67 18.79
C GLU A 269 24.97 -5.22 19.50
N ILE A 270 24.29 -6.19 18.87
CA ILE A 270 23.59 -7.28 19.59
C ILE A 270 23.94 -8.63 18.94
N GLU A 271 25.22 -9.00 19.00
CA GLU A 271 25.67 -10.38 18.74
C GLU A 271 26.92 -10.70 19.56
N GLY A 272 26.77 -11.39 20.70
CA GLY A 272 27.90 -11.74 21.55
C GLY A 272 27.54 -12.57 22.78
N GLY A 273 27.79 -13.88 22.73
CA GLY A 273 27.88 -14.76 23.90
C GLY A 273 29.24 -15.47 23.84
N GLY A 274 30.13 -15.18 24.79
CA GLY A 274 31.56 -15.50 24.68
C GLY A 274 31.99 -16.86 25.25
N PHE A 275 33.26 -17.20 25.01
CA PHE A 275 33.99 -18.30 25.67
C PHE A 275 35.42 -17.85 25.99
N LEU A 276 35.97 -18.38 27.10
CA LEU A 276 37.32 -18.11 27.60
C LEU A 276 38.31 -19.22 27.19
N ALA A 277 39.52 -18.85 26.75
CA ALA A 277 40.68 -19.74 26.68
C ALA A 277 42.01 -18.95 26.71
N THR A 278 43.09 -19.58 27.18
CA THR A 278 44.40 -18.96 27.48
C THR A 278 45.45 -19.11 26.35
N PRO A 279 46.56 -18.32 26.35
CA PRO A 279 47.41 -18.13 25.16
C PRO A 279 48.73 -18.91 25.15
N GLN A 280 49.25 -19.25 23.96
CA GLN A 280 50.70 -19.36 23.59
C GLN A 280 50.87 -19.50 22.03
N PRO A 281 52.09 -19.43 21.42
CA PRO A 281 52.26 -18.52 20.25
C PRO A 281 52.95 -19.05 18.98
N THR A 282 53.03 -18.16 17.96
CA THR A 282 53.76 -18.26 16.67
C THR A 282 53.08 -19.14 15.59
N ASN A 283 53.28 -18.95 14.26
CA ASN A 283 54.30 -18.16 13.56
C ASN A 283 53.84 -17.68 12.14
N LYS A 284 54.45 -16.59 11.65
CA LYS A 284 54.57 -16.11 10.23
C LYS A 284 53.34 -15.70 9.37
N ASN A 285 53.34 -14.40 9.07
CA ASN A 285 52.78 -13.63 7.94
C ASN A 285 53.11 -14.19 6.52
N PRO A 286 52.50 -13.73 5.38
CA PRO A 286 52.16 -12.32 5.12
C PRO A 286 50.87 -11.94 4.33
N THR A 287 50.27 -10.82 4.76
CA THR A 287 49.65 -9.70 3.99
C THR A 287 49.10 -9.90 2.55
N VAL A 288 47.82 -9.53 2.36
CA VAL A 288 47.42 -8.43 1.44
C VAL A 288 46.24 -7.67 2.06
N SER A 289 46.27 -6.34 2.06
CA SER A 289 45.13 -5.48 2.40
C SER A 289 44.34 -5.08 1.15
N ARG A 290 43.01 -4.98 1.25
CA ARG A 290 42.21 -4.32 0.21
C ARG A 290 41.07 -3.50 0.82
N SER A 291 40.97 -2.25 0.39
CA SER A 291 39.96 -1.28 0.81
C SER A 291 38.61 -1.51 0.14
N VAL A 292 37.54 -1.07 0.81
CA VAL A 292 36.19 -1.01 0.25
C VAL A 292 36.07 0.23 -0.64
N GLY A 293 35.50 0.08 -1.84
CA GLY A 293 35.21 1.18 -2.75
C GLY A 293 34.09 0.79 -3.72
N TYR A 294 33.05 1.63 -3.81
CA TYR A 294 31.94 1.42 -4.74
C TYR A 294 32.38 1.70 -6.18
N SER A 295 31.99 0.84 -7.13
CA SER A 295 32.19 1.06 -8.57
C SER A 295 31.19 0.25 -9.39
N TYR A 296 30.52 0.90 -10.34
CA TYR A 296 29.69 0.24 -11.36
C TYR A 296 30.57 -0.42 -12.44
N PRO A 297 30.17 -1.56 -13.03
CA PRO A 297 30.72 -2.05 -14.30
C PRO A 297 30.13 -1.25 -15.48
N SER A 298 30.99 -0.77 -16.37
CA SER A 298 30.62 -0.15 -17.65
C SER A 298 30.74 -1.14 -18.82
N LEU A 299 30.18 -0.77 -19.97
CA LEU A 299 30.19 -1.57 -21.21
C LEU A 299 31.63 -1.76 -21.76
N PRO A 300 31.98 -2.95 -22.28
CA PRO A 300 33.25 -3.16 -22.97
C PRO A 300 33.19 -2.69 -24.44
N PRO A 301 34.16 -1.90 -24.94
CA PRO A 301 34.29 -1.58 -26.36
C PRO A 301 34.96 -2.72 -27.14
N GLY A 302 34.69 -2.79 -28.44
CA GLY A 302 35.25 -3.81 -29.34
C GLY A 302 36.63 -3.48 -29.92
N TYR A 303 37.23 -4.45 -30.60
CA TYR A 303 38.42 -4.30 -31.43
C TYR A 303 38.14 -4.77 -32.86
N GLN A 304 38.60 -4.00 -33.84
CA GLN A 304 38.71 -4.42 -35.24
C GLN A 304 40.12 -4.93 -35.53
N HIS A 305 40.25 -5.90 -36.44
CA HIS A 305 41.33 -5.89 -37.43
C HIS A 305 40.84 -6.56 -38.73
N THR A 306 41.53 -6.28 -39.84
CA THR A 306 40.94 -6.32 -41.19
C THR A 306 41.71 -7.22 -42.17
N THR A 307 40.99 -7.84 -43.11
CA THR A 307 41.46 -8.09 -44.50
C THR A 307 40.28 -8.50 -45.41
N PRO A 308 40.29 -8.21 -46.74
CA PRO A 308 39.14 -8.43 -47.62
C PRO A 308 39.45 -9.54 -48.69
N PRO A 309 38.81 -9.64 -49.88
CA PRO A 309 37.92 -10.78 -50.15
C PRO A 309 38.30 -11.59 -51.41
N SER A 310 37.59 -12.71 -51.66
CA SER A 310 37.54 -13.35 -52.98
C SER A 310 36.24 -14.12 -53.21
N MET A 311 35.76 -14.16 -54.46
CA MET A 311 34.65 -14.97 -54.94
C MET A 311 35.02 -15.64 -56.27
N ALA A 312 34.88 -16.97 -56.35
CA ALA A 312 34.51 -17.74 -57.54
C ALA A 312 34.53 -19.25 -57.20
N GLY A 313 33.69 -20.07 -57.85
CA GLY A 313 33.81 -21.54 -57.78
C GLY A 313 32.47 -22.28 -57.75
N MET A 314 32.00 -22.69 -58.92
CA MET A 314 30.89 -23.64 -59.14
C MET A 314 31.28 -24.55 -60.32
N PRO A 315 30.72 -25.77 -60.43
CA PRO A 315 31.21 -26.99 -59.77
C PRO A 315 32.01 -27.87 -60.76
N PRO A 316 32.20 -29.17 -60.47
CA PRO A 316 31.88 -30.14 -61.51
C PRO A 316 30.97 -31.29 -61.04
N SER A 317 30.21 -31.84 -61.99
CA SER A 317 29.33 -32.99 -61.80
C SER A 317 30.00 -34.30 -62.22
N SER A 318 29.50 -35.42 -61.70
CA SER A 318 29.62 -36.73 -62.38
C SER A 318 28.37 -37.57 -62.10
N PHE A 319 27.85 -38.21 -63.15
CA PHE A 319 26.73 -39.16 -63.09
C PHE A 319 27.26 -40.59 -63.12
N SER A 320 26.62 -41.51 -62.38
CA SER A 320 26.56 -42.92 -62.78
C SER A 320 25.44 -43.69 -62.07
N TYR A 321 24.64 -44.39 -62.87
CA TYR A 321 23.73 -45.49 -62.53
C TYR A 321 23.95 -46.56 -63.62
N PRO A 322 23.85 -47.88 -63.32
CA PRO A 322 22.62 -48.57 -63.74
C PRO A 322 22.17 -49.81 -62.92
N SER A 323 20.84 -49.93 -62.76
CA SER A 323 20.00 -51.12 -63.02
C SER A 323 20.16 -52.48 -62.29
N GLY A 324 19.39 -52.66 -61.19
CA GLY A 324 18.52 -53.84 -60.91
C GLY A 324 19.14 -55.22 -60.59
N PRO A 325 18.32 -56.29 -60.35
CA PRO A 325 16.85 -56.36 -60.21
C PRO A 325 16.36 -56.79 -58.79
N GLN A 326 15.09 -57.21 -58.65
CA GLN A 326 14.38 -57.44 -57.37
C GLN A 326 14.62 -58.80 -56.68
N ALA A 327 14.39 -58.84 -55.36
CA ALA A 327 13.89 -60.01 -54.62
C ALA A 327 12.95 -59.58 -53.46
N PHE A 328 11.84 -60.30 -53.24
CA PHE A 328 10.89 -60.06 -52.15
C PHE A 328 11.28 -60.83 -50.88
N THR A 329 11.16 -60.20 -49.70
CA THR A 329 10.97 -60.90 -48.42
C THR A 329 9.96 -60.14 -47.55
N GLN A 330 9.24 -60.86 -46.68
CA GLN A 330 8.11 -60.32 -45.89
C GLN A 330 8.59 -59.82 -44.52
N THR A 331 8.05 -58.69 -44.06
CA THR A 331 8.19 -58.21 -42.67
C THR A 331 6.95 -58.60 -41.84
N PRO A 332 7.11 -59.12 -40.60
CA PRO A 332 5.99 -59.51 -39.75
C PRO A 332 5.30 -58.31 -39.10
N LEU A 333 3.98 -58.39 -38.96
CA LEU A 333 3.15 -57.38 -38.29
C LEU A 333 3.39 -57.36 -36.77
N GLY A 334 4.04 -56.29 -36.29
CA GLY A 334 4.25 -56.01 -34.86
C GLY A 334 3.25 -54.98 -34.32
N ALA A 335 2.62 -55.26 -33.17
CA ALA A 335 1.48 -54.52 -32.64
C ALA A 335 1.84 -53.17 -31.94
N ASN A 336 2.36 -52.19 -32.68
CA ASN A 336 2.78 -50.88 -32.15
C ASN A 336 1.96 -49.67 -32.65
N HIS A 337 0.85 -49.87 -33.38
CA HIS A 337 0.10 -48.77 -34.01
C HIS A 337 -1.18 -48.33 -33.26
N LEU A 338 -1.44 -48.88 -32.06
CA LEU A 338 -2.60 -48.54 -31.21
C LEU A 338 -2.24 -47.73 -29.95
N THR A 339 -0.95 -47.59 -29.63
CA THR A 339 -0.49 -46.77 -28.50
C THR A 339 -0.45 -45.27 -28.82
N ALA A 340 -0.37 -44.89 -30.10
CA ALA A 340 -0.37 -43.49 -30.53
C ALA A 340 -1.72 -42.76 -30.34
N SER A 341 -2.84 -43.49 -30.29
CA SER A 341 -4.19 -42.93 -30.16
C SER A 341 -4.69 -42.83 -28.71
N MET A 342 -4.02 -43.45 -27.74
CA MET A 342 -4.37 -43.35 -26.31
C MET A 342 -3.66 -42.22 -25.55
N SER A 343 -2.61 -41.63 -26.13
CA SER A 343 -1.87 -40.49 -25.52
C SER A 343 -2.71 -39.22 -25.35
N GLY A 344 -3.90 -39.14 -25.96
CA GLY A 344 -4.83 -38.02 -25.85
C GLY A 344 -5.56 -37.90 -24.50
N LEU A 345 -5.39 -38.86 -23.58
CA LEU A 345 -5.98 -38.84 -22.23
C LEU A 345 -4.98 -38.41 -21.13
N SER A 346 -3.87 -37.78 -21.51
CA SER A 346 -3.02 -37.05 -20.57
C SER A 346 -3.78 -35.83 -20.01
N LEU A 347 -4.00 -35.81 -18.69
CA LEU A 347 -4.46 -34.64 -17.95
C LEU A 347 -3.38 -33.55 -17.96
N HIS A 348 -3.28 -32.82 -19.07
CA HIS A 348 -2.48 -31.60 -19.13
C HIS A 348 -2.97 -30.61 -18.07
N PRO A 349 -2.09 -30.06 -17.21
CA PRO A 349 -2.49 -29.03 -16.25
C PRO A 349 -3.11 -27.84 -16.97
N GLU A 350 -4.34 -27.46 -16.58
CA GLU A 350 -5.13 -26.40 -17.22
C GLU A 350 -4.35 -25.08 -17.38
N GLY A 351 -3.46 -24.74 -16.43
CA GLY A 351 -2.57 -23.58 -16.51
C GLY A 351 -1.58 -23.57 -17.70
N LEU A 352 -1.28 -24.74 -18.28
CA LEU A 352 -0.47 -24.90 -19.49
C LEU A 352 -1.31 -25.05 -20.78
N ARG A 353 -2.65 -25.01 -20.71
CA ARG A 353 -3.48 -24.98 -21.91
C ARG A 353 -3.10 -23.76 -22.76
N VAL A 354 -2.80 -23.99 -24.03
CA VAL A 354 -2.39 -22.92 -24.94
C VAL A 354 -3.61 -22.12 -25.38
N VAL A 355 -3.55 -20.80 -25.27
CA VAL A 355 -4.62 -19.87 -25.67
C VAL A 355 -4.11 -18.98 -26.81
N ASN A 356 -4.89 -18.82 -27.88
CA ASN A 356 -4.62 -17.84 -28.93
C ASN A 356 -5.32 -16.53 -28.60
N LEU A 357 -4.58 -15.53 -28.13
CA LEU A 357 -5.15 -14.27 -27.63
C LEU A 357 -5.87 -13.45 -28.72
N LEU A 358 -5.58 -13.69 -30.00
CA LEU A 358 -6.22 -13.01 -31.13
C LEU A 358 -7.54 -13.66 -31.58
N GLN A 359 -7.90 -14.82 -31.01
CA GLN A 359 -9.13 -15.56 -31.33
C GLN A 359 -10.07 -15.66 -30.12
N GLU A 360 -9.53 -15.90 -28.93
CA GLU A 360 -10.31 -15.90 -27.70
C GLU A 360 -10.73 -14.47 -27.31
N ARG A 361 -12.01 -14.27 -27.01
CA ARG A 361 -12.56 -12.97 -26.57
C ARG A 361 -12.96 -12.95 -25.08
N ASN A 362 -13.22 -14.10 -24.46
CA ASN A 362 -13.79 -14.20 -23.11
C ASN A 362 -12.77 -14.81 -22.12
N MET A 363 -11.62 -14.14 -21.94
CA MET A 363 -10.52 -14.65 -21.10
C MET A 363 -10.69 -14.35 -19.60
N LEU A 364 -11.42 -13.28 -19.28
CA LEU A 364 -11.68 -12.80 -17.93
C LEU A 364 -12.70 -13.74 -17.25
N PRO A 365 -12.41 -14.31 -16.08
CA PRO A 365 -13.37 -15.13 -15.35
C PRO A 365 -14.53 -14.28 -14.81
N SER A 366 -15.72 -14.88 -14.73
CA SER A 366 -16.91 -14.26 -14.12
C SER A 366 -16.81 -14.07 -12.60
N THR A 367 -15.81 -14.68 -11.95
CA THR A 367 -15.54 -14.58 -10.51
C THR A 367 -14.13 -14.02 -10.27
N PRO A 368 -13.83 -13.40 -9.11
CA PRO A 368 -12.50 -12.92 -8.78
C PRO A 368 -11.41 -13.97 -9.04
N LEU A 369 -10.36 -13.59 -9.77
CA LEU A 369 -9.29 -14.50 -10.15
C LEU A 369 -8.52 -14.99 -8.91
N GLN A 370 -8.49 -16.31 -8.74
CA GLN A 370 -7.81 -16.96 -7.63
C GLN A 370 -6.29 -17.02 -7.84
N PRO A 371 -5.49 -16.95 -6.76
CA PRO A 371 -4.04 -17.15 -6.83
C PRO A 371 -3.69 -18.57 -7.31
N PRO A 372 -2.61 -18.78 -8.08
CA PRO A 372 -2.14 -20.12 -8.39
C PRO A 372 -1.74 -20.86 -7.11
N VAL A 373 -2.22 -22.09 -6.96
CA VAL A 373 -1.85 -22.98 -5.85
C VAL A 373 -0.46 -23.55 -6.13
N PRO A 374 0.52 -23.42 -5.21
CA PRO A 374 1.84 -24.02 -5.39
C PRO A 374 1.75 -25.55 -5.47
N ASN A 375 2.46 -26.14 -6.44
CA ASN A 375 2.50 -27.60 -6.64
C ASN A 375 3.33 -28.27 -5.53
N LEU A 376 2.65 -28.67 -4.45
CA LEU A 376 3.22 -29.22 -3.22
C LEU A 376 2.48 -30.51 -2.82
N HIS A 377 3.05 -31.30 -1.93
CA HIS A 377 2.30 -32.38 -1.28
C HIS A 377 1.13 -31.78 -0.46
N GLU A 378 -0.01 -32.46 -0.44
CA GLU A 378 -1.28 -31.93 0.10
C GLU A 378 -1.15 -31.45 1.55
N ASP A 379 -0.38 -32.17 2.38
CA ASP A 379 -0.12 -31.79 3.79
C ASP A 379 0.69 -30.49 3.90
N ILE A 380 1.69 -30.31 3.05
CA ILE A 380 2.52 -29.09 3.00
C ILE A 380 1.67 -27.92 2.48
N GLN A 381 0.80 -28.18 1.50
CA GLN A 381 -0.12 -27.21 0.93
C GLN A 381 -1.13 -26.69 1.98
N LYS A 382 -1.73 -27.59 2.79
CA LYS A 382 -2.63 -27.23 3.89
C LYS A 382 -1.96 -26.37 4.96
N LEU A 383 -0.67 -26.60 5.21
CA LEU A 383 0.14 -25.86 6.19
C LEU A 383 0.68 -24.52 5.66
N ASN A 384 0.48 -24.18 4.38
CA ASN A 384 1.15 -23.06 3.73
C ASN A 384 0.54 -21.69 4.07
N CYS A 385 1.27 -20.60 3.81
CA CYS A 385 0.80 -19.26 4.11
C CYS A 385 -0.43 -18.88 3.28
N ASN A 386 -1.41 -18.21 3.89
CA ASN A 386 -2.54 -17.62 3.17
C ASN A 386 -2.00 -16.64 2.09
N PRO A 387 -2.38 -16.78 0.81
CA PRO A 387 -1.92 -15.92 -0.27
C PRO A 387 -2.36 -14.45 -0.13
N GLU A 388 -3.37 -14.14 0.69
CA GLU A 388 -3.69 -12.74 1.04
C GLU A 388 -2.58 -12.06 1.86
N LEU A 389 -1.77 -12.84 2.59
CA LEU A 389 -0.71 -12.36 3.47
C LEU A 389 0.67 -12.40 2.81
N PHE A 390 0.93 -13.42 1.99
CA PHE A 390 2.24 -13.66 1.39
C PHE A 390 2.11 -14.44 0.07
N ARG A 391 2.43 -13.80 -1.06
CA ARG A 391 2.47 -14.39 -2.41
C ARG A 391 3.87 -14.28 -3.02
N CYS A 392 4.14 -15.13 -4.00
CA CYS A 392 5.28 -15.01 -4.90
C CYS A 392 4.76 -14.88 -6.35
N THR A 393 5.51 -14.18 -7.21
CA THR A 393 5.21 -14.07 -8.65
C THR A 393 5.31 -15.38 -9.41
N LEU A 394 6.14 -16.32 -8.91
CA LEU A 394 6.38 -17.63 -9.50
C LEU A 394 6.24 -18.68 -8.39
N THR A 395 5.18 -19.47 -8.42
CA THR A 395 4.98 -20.55 -7.44
C THR A 395 5.87 -21.77 -7.74
N GLY A 396 6.29 -21.96 -9.00
CA GLY A 396 7.42 -22.80 -9.37
C GLY A 396 8.70 -21.97 -9.45
N ILE A 397 9.59 -22.11 -8.46
CA ILE A 397 10.80 -21.29 -8.35
C ILE A 397 11.88 -21.80 -9.31
N PRO A 398 12.40 -20.98 -10.23
CA PRO A 398 13.43 -21.41 -11.17
C PRO A 398 14.70 -21.88 -10.45
N GLN A 399 15.17 -23.10 -10.77
CA GLN A 399 16.35 -23.71 -10.15
C GLN A 399 17.65 -22.90 -10.32
N THR A 400 17.73 -22.04 -11.34
CA THR A 400 18.92 -21.20 -11.62
C THR A 400 18.52 -19.82 -12.14
N GLN A 401 19.40 -18.83 -11.96
CA GLN A 401 19.24 -17.51 -12.58
C GLN A 401 19.22 -17.59 -14.12
N ALA A 402 19.87 -18.58 -14.73
CA ALA A 402 19.82 -18.80 -16.17
C ALA A 402 18.40 -19.18 -16.63
N LEU A 403 17.70 -20.03 -15.88
CA LEU A 403 16.30 -20.37 -16.15
C LEU A 403 15.36 -19.17 -15.92
N LEU A 404 15.56 -18.39 -14.85
CA LEU A 404 14.81 -17.16 -14.59
C LEU A 404 15.01 -16.11 -15.70
N ASN A 405 16.27 -15.85 -16.09
CA ASN A 405 16.63 -14.95 -17.20
C ASN A 405 16.06 -15.43 -18.55
N LYS A 406 15.95 -16.75 -18.75
CA LYS A 406 15.29 -17.33 -19.93
C LYS A 406 13.78 -17.18 -19.89
N ALA A 407 13.15 -17.26 -18.72
CA ALA A 407 11.70 -17.12 -18.55
C ALA A 407 11.20 -15.67 -18.70
N LYS A 408 12.06 -14.68 -18.44
CA LYS A 408 11.77 -13.23 -18.56
C LYS A 408 10.65 -12.69 -17.65
N LEU A 409 10.09 -13.53 -16.80
CA LEU A 409 9.17 -13.13 -15.73
C LEU A 409 9.97 -12.64 -14.51
N PRO A 410 9.52 -11.59 -13.80
CA PRO A 410 10.21 -11.10 -12.61
C PRO A 410 9.94 -12.03 -11.42
N LEU A 411 11.00 -12.49 -10.74
CA LEU A 411 10.88 -13.19 -9.46
C LEU A 411 10.73 -12.16 -8.32
N GLY A 412 9.71 -12.34 -7.49
CA GLY A 412 9.51 -11.49 -6.33
C GLY A 412 8.36 -11.94 -5.43
N LEU A 413 8.18 -11.19 -4.34
CA LEU A 413 7.24 -11.47 -3.26
C LEU A 413 6.31 -10.27 -3.06
N LEU A 414 5.06 -10.52 -2.66
CA LEU A 414 4.13 -9.50 -2.22
C LEU A 414 3.55 -9.88 -0.85
N LEU A 415 3.49 -8.92 0.06
CA LEU A 415 3.21 -9.12 1.48
C LEU A 415 2.14 -8.15 2.00
N HIS A 416 1.26 -8.65 2.86
CA HIS A 416 0.32 -7.85 3.66
C HIS A 416 0.49 -8.20 5.15
N PRO A 417 1.68 -7.95 5.74
CA PRO A 417 2.17 -8.65 6.93
C PRO A 417 1.42 -8.29 8.23
N PHE A 418 0.65 -7.20 8.24
CA PHE A 418 -0.08 -6.79 9.44
C PHE A 418 -1.61 -6.81 9.27
N LYS A 419 -2.13 -7.44 8.19
CA LYS A 419 -3.58 -7.56 7.92
C LYS A 419 -4.37 -7.94 9.18
N ASP A 420 -5.58 -7.39 9.30
CA ASP A 420 -6.54 -7.83 10.30
C ASP A 420 -6.95 -9.29 10.04
N LEU A 421 -6.66 -10.17 11.01
CA LEU A 421 -7.02 -11.59 10.99
C LEU A 421 -8.04 -11.87 12.09
N VAL A 422 -9.03 -12.73 11.78
CA VAL A 422 -10.05 -13.22 12.72
C VAL A 422 -9.46 -14.26 13.69
N GLN A 423 -8.57 -15.11 13.18
CA GLN A 423 -7.84 -16.11 13.95
C GLN A 423 -6.34 -15.98 13.68
N LEU A 424 -5.54 -15.97 14.74
CA LEU A 424 -4.08 -15.88 14.69
C LEU A 424 -3.52 -16.60 15.94
N PRO A 425 -2.79 -17.71 15.81
CA PRO A 425 -2.21 -18.40 16.96
C PRO A 425 -1.18 -17.52 17.67
N VAL A 426 -1.50 -17.09 18.90
CA VAL A 426 -0.56 -16.36 19.76
C VAL A 426 0.19 -17.35 20.64
N VAL A 427 1.51 -17.38 20.49
CA VAL A 427 2.41 -18.30 21.22
C VAL A 427 3.09 -17.57 22.37
N THR A 428 2.95 -18.13 23.57
CA THR A 428 3.73 -17.78 24.76
C THR A 428 4.70 -18.91 25.08
N SER A 429 6.00 -18.59 25.15
CA SER A 429 7.08 -19.49 25.56
C SER A 429 8.28 -18.63 25.98
N SER A 430 9.10 -19.11 26.92
CA SER A 430 10.27 -18.37 27.38
C SER A 430 11.39 -18.39 26.34
N THR A 431 11.58 -19.52 25.64
CA THR A 431 12.50 -19.65 24.51
C THR A 431 11.76 -19.58 23.17
N ILE A 432 12.09 -18.60 22.32
CA ILE A 432 11.63 -18.60 20.92
C ILE A 432 12.65 -19.37 20.06
N VAL A 433 12.27 -20.56 19.59
CA VAL A 433 13.16 -21.46 18.85
C VAL A 433 13.50 -20.91 17.48
N ARG A 434 14.79 -20.64 17.27
CA ARG A 434 15.39 -20.11 16.03
C ARG A 434 16.59 -20.95 15.61
N CYS A 435 16.88 -21.00 14.31
CA CYS A 435 18.10 -21.64 13.82
C CYS A 435 19.34 -20.86 14.27
N ARG A 436 20.33 -21.58 14.83
CA ARG A 436 21.57 -21.02 15.41
C ARG A 436 22.53 -20.35 14.41
N SER A 437 22.16 -20.24 13.14
CA SER A 437 22.99 -19.63 12.09
C SER A 437 22.27 -18.56 11.28
N CYS A 438 21.12 -18.85 10.66
CA CYS A 438 20.36 -17.86 9.88
C CYS A 438 19.32 -17.08 10.72
N ARG A 439 19.14 -17.45 12.00
CA ARG A 439 18.15 -16.89 12.93
C ARG A 439 16.68 -17.01 12.45
N THR A 440 16.41 -17.85 11.45
CA THR A 440 15.06 -18.27 11.00
C THR A 440 14.28 -18.90 12.16
N TYR A 441 13.03 -18.50 12.34
CA TYR A 441 12.11 -19.07 13.33
C TYR A 441 11.68 -20.48 12.91
N ILE A 442 11.52 -21.38 13.88
CA ILE A 442 10.94 -22.70 13.61
C ILE A 442 9.54 -22.54 13.00
N ASN A 443 9.21 -23.40 12.04
CA ASN A 443 8.09 -23.24 11.11
C ASN A 443 7.65 -24.62 10.57
N PRO A 444 6.49 -24.76 9.90
CA PRO A 444 5.96 -26.06 9.48
C PRO A 444 6.84 -26.89 8.54
N PHE A 445 7.79 -26.27 7.83
CA PHE A 445 8.57 -26.92 6.77
C PHE A 445 9.95 -27.40 7.24
N VAL A 446 10.26 -27.32 8.54
CA VAL A 446 11.49 -27.88 9.10
C VAL A 446 11.44 -29.41 9.13
N SER A 447 12.59 -30.06 8.94
CA SER A 447 12.69 -31.53 9.04
C SER A 447 13.25 -31.92 10.40
N PHE A 448 12.46 -32.56 11.26
CA PHE A 448 13.00 -33.23 12.44
C PHE A 448 13.76 -34.48 12.00
N LEU A 449 14.95 -34.68 12.56
CA LEU A 449 15.79 -35.87 12.31
C LEU A 449 15.54 -36.95 13.38
N ASP A 450 15.15 -36.49 14.57
CA ASP A 450 14.69 -37.26 15.72
C ASP A 450 13.91 -36.31 16.65
N GLN A 451 13.42 -36.78 17.79
CA GLN A 451 12.67 -35.94 18.75
C GLN A 451 13.47 -34.77 19.34
N ARG A 452 14.81 -34.78 19.24
CA ARG A 452 15.73 -33.81 19.85
C ARG A 452 16.48 -32.93 18.86
N ARG A 453 16.37 -33.15 17.55
CA ARG A 453 17.11 -32.38 16.52
C ARG A 453 16.26 -32.03 15.29
N TRP A 454 16.36 -30.79 14.84
CA TRP A 454 15.67 -30.26 13.66
C TRP A 454 16.63 -29.59 12.68
N LYS A 455 16.44 -29.89 11.39
CA LYS A 455 17.15 -29.29 10.26
C LYS A 455 16.38 -28.07 9.78
N CYS A 456 17.05 -26.91 9.71
CA CYS A 456 16.43 -25.69 9.21
C CYS A 456 16.21 -25.78 7.70
N ASN A 457 14.99 -25.47 7.23
CA ASN A 457 14.60 -25.43 5.83
C ASN A 457 15.28 -24.33 5.00
N LEU A 458 15.79 -23.26 5.63
CA LEU A 458 16.41 -22.14 4.90
C LEU A 458 17.94 -22.27 4.73
N CYS A 459 18.65 -22.86 5.69
CA CYS A 459 20.12 -22.95 5.64
C CYS A 459 20.69 -24.36 5.88
N TYR A 460 19.82 -25.37 6.00
CA TYR A 460 20.13 -26.79 6.14
C TYR A 460 20.98 -27.22 7.34
N ARG A 461 21.39 -26.27 8.21
CA ARG A 461 22.06 -26.61 9.47
C ARG A 461 21.10 -27.30 10.43
N VAL A 462 21.61 -28.33 11.10
CA VAL A 462 20.96 -29.02 12.22
C VAL A 462 21.11 -28.21 13.50
N ASN A 463 20.03 -28.16 14.27
CA ASN A 463 19.88 -27.47 15.54
C ASN A 463 19.18 -28.43 16.50
N ASP A 464 19.43 -28.24 17.79
CA ASP A 464 18.79 -29.04 18.82
C ASP A 464 17.39 -28.49 19.15
N VAL A 465 16.51 -29.35 19.64
CA VAL A 465 15.16 -29.02 20.14
C VAL A 465 15.28 -28.76 21.65
N PRO A 466 14.98 -27.55 22.15
CA PRO A 466 14.99 -27.30 23.59
C PRO A 466 13.92 -28.12 24.32
N GLU A 467 14.18 -28.55 25.56
CA GLU A 467 13.26 -29.39 26.34
C GLU A 467 11.87 -28.71 26.55
N GLU A 468 11.84 -27.37 26.66
CA GLU A 468 10.60 -26.56 26.68
C GLU A 468 9.74 -26.74 25.41
N PHE A 469 10.39 -26.98 24.27
CA PHE A 469 9.72 -27.19 22.98
C PHE A 469 9.16 -28.62 22.82
N MET A 470 9.49 -29.55 23.73
CA MET A 470 8.81 -30.85 23.82
C MET A 470 7.45 -30.76 24.51
N TYR A 471 7.16 -29.67 25.24
CA TYR A 471 5.85 -29.37 25.80
C TYR A 471 5.02 -28.49 24.83
N ASN A 472 3.74 -28.82 24.66
CA ASN A 472 2.80 -28.02 23.87
C ASN A 472 1.98 -27.10 24.80
N PRO A 473 2.12 -25.76 24.72
CA PRO A 473 1.46 -24.84 25.64
C PRO A 473 -0.07 -24.76 25.46
N LEU A 474 -0.60 -25.10 24.27
CA LEU A 474 -2.05 -25.06 24.03
C LEU A 474 -2.75 -26.35 24.48
N THR A 475 -2.19 -27.51 24.13
CA THR A 475 -2.81 -28.81 24.48
C THR A 475 -2.38 -29.35 25.85
N ARG A 476 -1.31 -28.79 26.43
CA ARG A 476 -0.66 -29.24 27.68
C ARG A 476 -0.10 -30.67 27.63
N VAL A 477 0.16 -31.19 26.42
CA VAL A 477 0.76 -32.50 26.17
C VAL A 477 2.28 -32.38 26.03
N TYR A 478 3.01 -33.43 26.45
CA TYR A 478 4.46 -33.52 26.35
C TYR A 478 4.91 -34.60 25.36
N GLY A 479 6.06 -34.40 24.70
CA GLY A 479 6.77 -35.38 23.87
C GLY A 479 6.67 -35.20 22.36
N GLU A 480 5.83 -34.29 21.86
CA GLU A 480 5.51 -34.16 20.43
C GLU A 480 5.79 -32.75 19.87
N PRO A 481 7.07 -32.38 19.63
CA PRO A 481 7.42 -31.04 19.12
C PRO A 481 6.78 -30.73 17.76
N HIS A 482 6.49 -31.75 16.96
CA HIS A 482 5.76 -31.64 15.68
C HIS A 482 4.35 -31.03 15.81
N ARG A 483 3.67 -31.25 16.94
CA ARG A 483 2.29 -30.78 17.17
C ARG A 483 2.23 -29.37 17.75
N ARG A 484 3.37 -28.70 17.97
CA ARG A 484 3.39 -27.32 18.48
C ARG A 484 2.83 -26.33 17.45
N PRO A 485 2.16 -25.23 17.90
CA PRO A 485 1.54 -24.26 17.01
C PRO A 485 2.47 -23.72 15.92
N GLU A 486 3.75 -23.52 16.25
CA GLU A 486 4.79 -23.03 15.34
C GLU A 486 5.11 -23.99 14.17
N VAL A 487 4.86 -25.29 14.35
CA VAL A 487 5.07 -26.33 13.33
C VAL A 487 3.75 -26.68 12.62
N GLN A 488 2.61 -26.28 13.19
CA GLN A 488 1.27 -26.54 12.63
C GLN A 488 0.67 -25.35 11.88
N ASN A 489 1.31 -24.17 11.87
CA ASN A 489 0.78 -22.96 11.24
C ASN A 489 1.88 -22.16 10.54
N ALA A 490 1.71 -21.84 9.25
CA ALA A 490 2.61 -20.92 8.53
C ALA A 490 2.55 -19.47 9.03
N THR A 491 1.45 -19.07 9.69
CA THR A 491 1.23 -17.73 10.24
C THR A 491 0.95 -17.80 11.74
N ILE A 492 1.79 -17.15 12.53
CA ILE A 492 1.79 -17.17 14.00
C ILE A 492 2.24 -15.82 14.58
N GLU A 493 1.94 -15.56 15.84
CA GLU A 493 2.42 -14.37 16.56
C GLU A 493 3.01 -14.75 17.93
N PHE A 494 4.29 -14.49 18.15
CA PHE A 494 4.94 -14.71 19.45
C PHE A 494 4.77 -13.51 20.37
N MET A 495 4.56 -13.76 21.66
CA MET A 495 4.91 -12.81 22.71
C MET A 495 6.43 -12.83 22.90
N ALA A 496 7.10 -11.70 22.70
CA ALA A 496 8.56 -11.65 22.62
C ALA A 496 9.22 -11.43 24.00
N PRO A 497 10.21 -12.26 24.41
CA PRO A 497 11.00 -12.04 25.61
C PRO A 497 11.80 -10.72 25.57
N SER A 498 12.36 -10.34 26.72
CA SER A 498 13.14 -9.09 26.90
C SER A 498 14.37 -8.98 25.99
N GLU A 499 14.92 -10.08 25.48
CA GLU A 499 16.01 -10.08 24.48
C GLU A 499 15.64 -9.36 23.16
N TYR A 500 14.35 -9.12 22.90
CA TYR A 500 13.84 -8.41 21.73
C TYR A 500 13.53 -6.92 22.01
N MET A 501 14.00 -6.38 23.14
CA MET A 501 13.73 -5.02 23.61
C MET A 501 15.04 -4.24 23.81
N LEU A 502 15.32 -3.26 22.94
CA LEU A 502 16.42 -2.27 23.14
C LEU A 502 16.15 -1.33 24.32
N ARG A 503 14.87 -1.03 24.56
CA ARG A 503 14.34 -0.21 25.65
C ARG A 503 12.97 -0.78 26.06
N PRO A 504 12.45 -0.46 27.26
CA PRO A 504 11.09 -0.85 27.64
C PRO A 504 10.04 -0.40 26.61
N PRO A 505 9.02 -1.21 26.30
CA PRO A 505 7.97 -0.86 25.35
C PRO A 505 7.30 0.48 25.65
N GLN A 506 7.44 1.41 24.71
CA GLN A 506 6.94 2.78 24.88
C GLN A 506 5.40 2.84 24.94
N PRO A 507 4.83 3.89 25.55
CA PRO A 507 3.41 4.17 25.38
C PRO A 507 3.09 4.47 23.89
N PRO A 508 1.88 4.16 23.42
CA PRO A 508 1.36 4.75 22.18
C PRO A 508 1.33 6.27 22.31
N VAL A 509 1.90 6.99 21.34
CA VAL A 509 1.91 8.46 21.31
C VAL A 509 1.31 8.94 19.99
N TYR A 510 0.34 9.84 20.08
CA TYR A 510 -0.36 10.44 18.95
C TYR A 510 -0.18 11.96 18.95
N LEU A 511 0.49 12.50 17.92
CA LEU A 511 0.64 13.93 17.72
C LEU A 511 -0.15 14.36 16.47
N PHE A 512 -1.02 15.34 16.61
CA PHE A 512 -1.77 15.93 15.50
C PHE A 512 -1.19 17.30 15.16
N VAL A 513 -0.94 17.54 13.86
CA VAL A 513 -0.29 18.74 13.36
C VAL A 513 -1.18 19.33 12.26
N PHE A 514 -1.78 20.49 12.52
CA PHE A 514 -2.86 21.07 11.71
C PHE A 514 -2.47 22.40 11.06
N ASP A 515 -2.56 22.47 9.73
CA ASP A 515 -2.58 23.72 8.96
C ASP A 515 -3.82 24.54 9.38
N VAL A 516 -3.61 25.76 9.87
CA VAL A 516 -4.67 26.72 10.28
C VAL A 516 -4.60 28.04 9.52
N SER A 517 -3.91 28.05 8.39
CA SER A 517 -3.94 29.17 7.44
C SER A 517 -5.36 29.44 6.92
N HIS A 518 -5.61 30.64 6.36
CA HIS A 518 -6.90 31.05 5.83
C HIS A 518 -7.46 30.05 4.80
N ASN A 519 -6.61 29.47 3.93
CA ASN A 519 -7.04 28.43 3.00
C ASN A 519 -7.56 27.20 3.75
N ALA A 520 -6.86 26.78 4.81
CA ALA A 520 -7.23 25.65 5.65
C ALA A 520 -8.58 25.87 6.35
N VAL A 521 -8.76 27.03 6.97
CA VAL A 521 -10.00 27.41 7.66
C VAL A 521 -11.20 27.43 6.70
N GLU A 522 -11.04 28.02 5.51
CA GLU A 522 -12.10 28.13 4.50
C GLU A 522 -12.63 26.76 4.05
N THR A 523 -11.74 25.77 3.85
CA THR A 523 -12.20 24.41 3.50
C THR A 523 -13.14 23.79 4.55
N GLY A 524 -13.07 24.25 5.81
CA GLY A 524 -13.81 23.74 6.95
C GLY A 524 -13.31 22.39 7.48
N TYR A 525 -12.16 21.88 6.99
CA TYR A 525 -11.68 20.54 7.35
C TYR A 525 -11.46 20.36 8.86
N LEU A 526 -10.96 21.38 9.55
CA LEU A 526 -10.62 21.32 10.98
C LEU A 526 -11.84 20.95 11.84
N ASN A 527 -13.03 21.45 11.53
CA ASN A 527 -14.29 21.03 12.18
C ASN A 527 -14.52 19.51 12.03
N SER A 528 -14.31 18.98 10.82
CA SER A 528 -14.55 17.57 10.50
C SER A 528 -13.52 16.65 11.15
N VAL A 529 -12.26 17.07 11.23
CA VAL A 529 -11.19 16.33 11.91
C VAL A 529 -11.35 16.38 13.43
N CYS A 530 -11.63 17.55 14.01
CA CYS A 530 -11.86 17.69 15.45
C CYS A 530 -13.09 16.90 15.92
N GLN A 531 -14.20 16.93 15.17
CA GLN A 531 -15.36 16.08 15.47
C GLN A 531 -15.01 14.60 15.36
N SER A 532 -14.37 14.17 14.26
CA SER A 532 -13.94 12.78 14.12
C SER A 532 -12.95 12.32 15.20
N LEU A 533 -12.18 13.22 15.81
CA LEU A 533 -11.33 12.92 16.95
C LEU A 533 -12.13 12.81 18.25
N LEU A 534 -13.09 13.69 18.50
CA LEU A 534 -14.02 13.60 19.64
C LEU A 534 -14.80 12.26 19.61
N ASP A 535 -15.37 11.91 18.45
CA ASP A 535 -16.19 10.71 18.25
C ASP A 535 -15.40 9.39 18.45
N ASN A 536 -14.07 9.43 18.29
CA ASN A 536 -13.21 8.24 18.30
C ASN A 536 -12.13 8.26 19.39
N LEU A 537 -12.18 9.23 20.33
CA LEU A 537 -11.11 9.46 21.30
C LEU A 537 -10.86 8.24 22.19
N ASP A 538 -11.94 7.61 22.67
CA ASP A 538 -11.91 6.37 23.47
C ASP A 538 -11.64 5.10 22.64
N LEU A 539 -11.65 5.21 21.31
CA LEU A 539 -11.40 4.11 20.38
C LEU A 539 -9.97 4.10 19.83
N LEU A 540 -9.13 5.07 20.23
CA LEU A 540 -7.71 5.11 19.89
C LEU A 540 -6.99 3.87 20.44
N PRO A 541 -6.20 3.12 19.63
CA PRO A 541 -5.45 1.95 20.08
C PRO A 541 -4.45 2.28 21.20
N GLY A 542 -4.88 2.07 22.44
CA GLY A 542 -4.13 2.51 23.61
C GLY A 542 -4.19 1.61 24.84
N ASN A 543 -3.46 2.05 25.87
CA ASN A 543 -3.53 1.57 27.24
C ASN A 543 -3.55 2.80 28.19
N THR A 544 -3.48 2.57 29.50
CA THR A 544 -3.50 3.64 30.51
C THR A 544 -2.31 4.61 30.44
N ARG A 545 -1.28 4.33 29.62
CA ARG A 545 -0.10 5.20 29.39
C ARG A 545 -0.18 6.00 28.08
N THR A 546 -1.22 5.83 27.25
CA THR A 546 -1.31 6.45 25.92
C THR A 546 -1.24 7.97 26.02
N LYS A 547 -0.36 8.58 25.22
CA LYS A 547 -0.16 10.03 25.17
C LYS A 547 -0.75 10.65 23.91
N ILE A 548 -1.23 11.88 24.05
CA ILE A 548 -1.74 12.70 22.95
C ILE A 548 -1.15 14.12 23.01
N GLY A 549 -1.01 14.77 21.86
CA GLY A 549 -0.61 16.17 21.76
C GLY A 549 -1.08 16.81 20.46
N PHE A 550 -1.04 18.14 20.43
CA PHE A 550 -1.56 18.96 19.32
C PHE A 550 -0.62 20.11 19.00
N ILE A 551 -0.45 20.38 17.71
CA ILE A 551 0.22 21.56 17.15
C ILE A 551 -0.70 22.13 16.06
N THR A 552 -0.85 23.45 16.01
CA THR A 552 -1.37 24.14 14.81
C THR A 552 -0.29 25.06 14.24
N PHE A 553 -0.35 25.38 12.94
CA PHE A 553 0.63 26.27 12.30
C PHE A 553 0.04 27.07 11.14
N ASP A 554 0.59 28.26 10.92
CA ASP A 554 0.26 29.18 9.82
C ASP A 554 1.54 29.90 9.34
N SER A 555 1.74 31.18 9.65
CA SER A 555 3.05 31.84 9.60
C SER A 555 3.89 31.55 10.84
N THR A 556 3.27 31.13 11.94
CA THR A 556 3.95 30.75 13.20
C THR A 556 3.57 29.33 13.64
N ILE A 557 4.12 28.86 14.77
CA ILE A 557 3.86 27.53 15.33
C ILE A 557 3.16 27.66 16.68
N HIS A 558 2.07 26.93 16.87
CA HIS A 558 1.28 26.94 18.10
C HIS A 558 1.29 25.57 18.76
N PHE A 559 1.75 25.53 20.02
CA PHE A 559 1.67 24.35 20.88
C PHE A 559 0.53 24.51 21.89
N TYR A 560 -0.04 23.39 22.37
CA TYR A 560 -1.10 23.42 23.37
C TYR A 560 -0.66 22.68 24.64
N SER A 561 -0.47 23.44 25.72
CA SER A 561 -0.25 22.91 27.06
C SER A 561 -1.58 22.39 27.62
N LEU A 562 -1.59 21.12 27.98
CA LEU A 562 -2.75 20.36 28.45
C LEU A 562 -2.49 19.71 29.82
N GLN A 563 -1.60 20.31 30.61
CA GLN A 563 -1.17 19.84 31.92
C GLN A 563 -2.37 19.57 32.85
N GLU A 564 -2.32 18.46 33.60
CA GLU A 564 -3.29 18.16 34.65
C GLU A 564 -3.40 19.31 35.65
N GLY A 565 -4.64 19.64 36.07
CA GLY A 565 -4.92 20.75 36.97
C GLY A 565 -5.12 22.12 36.29
N LEU A 566 -4.91 22.24 34.98
CA LEU A 566 -5.41 23.40 34.22
C LEU A 566 -6.94 23.34 34.11
N SER A 567 -7.59 24.51 34.15
CA SER A 567 -9.05 24.64 33.93
C SER A 567 -9.43 24.88 32.47
N GLN A 568 -8.46 25.16 31.61
CA GLN A 568 -8.62 25.32 30.16
C GLN A 568 -7.25 25.10 29.46
N PRO A 569 -7.23 24.65 28.18
CA PRO A 569 -6.01 24.55 27.40
C PRO A 569 -5.26 25.89 27.29
N GLN A 570 -3.92 25.86 27.28
CA GLN A 570 -3.08 27.05 27.10
C GLN A 570 -2.33 26.97 25.77
N MET A 571 -2.58 27.94 24.88
CA MET A 571 -1.91 28.08 23.60
C MET A 571 -0.57 28.82 23.76
N LEU A 572 0.52 28.24 23.27
CA LEU A 572 1.89 28.75 23.35
C LEU A 572 2.41 28.99 21.93
N ILE A 573 2.63 30.25 21.59
CA ILE A 573 3.02 30.68 20.23
C ILE A 573 4.54 30.82 20.13
N VAL A 574 5.13 30.20 19.11
CA VAL A 574 6.54 30.35 18.74
C VAL A 574 6.61 30.96 17.34
N SER A 575 7.05 32.21 17.28
CA SER A 575 7.19 32.99 16.04
C SER A 575 8.58 32.90 15.40
N ASP A 576 9.58 32.40 16.13
CA ASP A 576 10.87 32.03 15.52
C ASP A 576 10.74 30.66 14.86
N ILE A 577 10.69 30.68 13.53
CA ILE A 577 10.56 29.48 12.70
C ILE A 577 11.90 28.98 12.15
N GLU A 578 13.01 29.65 12.45
CA GLU A 578 14.35 29.32 11.97
C GLU A 578 15.15 28.53 13.03
N ASP A 579 15.04 28.87 14.34
CA ASP A 579 15.43 27.96 15.44
C ASP A 579 14.26 27.65 16.38
N VAL A 580 13.39 26.76 15.91
CA VAL A 580 12.19 26.36 16.64
C VAL A 580 12.52 25.62 17.94
N PHE A 581 12.34 26.26 19.08
CA PHE A 581 12.38 25.61 20.40
C PHE A 581 11.02 24.99 20.76
N ILE A 582 11.02 24.05 21.72
CA ILE A 582 9.80 23.41 22.24
C ILE A 582 9.47 23.99 23.61
N PRO A 583 8.38 24.76 23.78
CA PRO A 583 8.00 25.30 25.08
C PRO A 583 7.39 24.22 25.97
N MET A 584 7.91 24.08 27.20
CA MET A 584 7.38 23.17 28.24
C MET A 584 7.06 21.73 27.75
N PRO A 585 8.03 20.96 27.20
CA PRO A 585 7.75 19.72 26.45
C PRO A 585 6.90 18.67 27.19
N GLU A 586 7.04 18.57 28.51
CA GLU A 586 6.31 17.63 29.36
C GLU A 586 4.78 17.87 29.36
N ASN A 587 4.36 19.13 29.15
CA ASN A 587 2.96 19.56 29.13
C ASN A 587 2.27 19.41 27.76
N LEU A 588 3.03 19.04 26.71
CA LEU A 588 2.55 18.99 25.31
C LEU A 588 2.19 17.57 24.83
N LEU A 589 2.80 16.55 25.44
CA LEU A 589 2.48 15.13 25.21
C LEU A 589 1.93 14.52 26.49
N VAL A 590 0.67 14.80 26.78
CA VAL A 590 -0.02 14.45 28.04
C VAL A 590 -0.67 13.08 27.96
N ASN A 591 -0.95 12.44 29.11
CA ASN A 591 -1.72 11.19 29.12
C ASN A 591 -3.17 11.48 28.70
N LEU A 592 -3.67 10.72 27.74
CA LEU A 592 -5.02 10.87 27.21
C LEU A 592 -6.10 10.63 28.28
N ASN A 593 -5.81 9.80 29.30
CA ASN A 593 -6.77 9.45 30.35
C ASN A 593 -6.84 10.52 31.44
N GLU A 594 -5.70 11.15 31.77
CA GLU A 594 -5.58 12.18 32.83
C GLU A 594 -6.11 13.53 32.30
N SER A 595 -5.63 13.96 31.12
CA SER A 595 -6.02 15.25 30.52
C SER A 595 -7.26 15.16 29.60
N LYS A 596 -8.11 14.13 29.74
CA LYS A 596 -9.19 13.84 28.77
C LYS A 596 -10.14 15.01 28.53
N GLU A 597 -10.56 15.69 29.61
CA GLU A 597 -11.50 16.82 29.52
C GLU A 597 -10.87 18.01 28.79
N LEU A 598 -9.61 18.36 29.13
CA LEU A 598 -8.83 19.40 28.44
C LEU A 598 -8.61 19.08 26.95
N VAL A 599 -8.37 17.81 26.59
CA VAL A 599 -8.27 17.36 25.21
C VAL A 599 -9.60 17.54 24.47
N GLN A 600 -10.72 17.18 25.10
CA GLN A 600 -12.05 17.38 24.51
C GLN A 600 -12.39 18.86 24.35
N ASP A 601 -12.07 19.71 25.32
CA ASP A 601 -12.34 21.15 25.26
C ASP A 601 -11.43 21.86 24.25
N LEU A 602 -10.18 21.43 24.09
CA LEU A 602 -9.33 21.87 22.99
C LEU A 602 -9.95 21.51 21.62
N LEU A 603 -10.40 20.26 21.44
CA LEU A 603 -11.00 19.83 20.18
C LEU A 603 -12.32 20.55 19.85
N LYS A 604 -13.13 20.91 20.86
CA LYS A 604 -14.34 21.75 20.68
C LYS A 604 -14.01 23.20 20.30
N THR A 605 -12.93 23.76 20.84
CA THR A 605 -12.59 25.19 20.68
C THR A 605 -11.67 25.49 19.50
N LEU A 606 -10.79 24.56 19.10
CA LEU A 606 -9.84 24.71 18.00
C LEU A 606 -10.44 25.30 16.71
N PRO A 607 -11.58 24.82 16.17
CA PRO A 607 -12.14 25.37 14.94
C PRO A 607 -12.65 26.82 15.07
N GLN A 608 -12.96 27.26 16.29
CA GLN A 608 -13.45 28.61 16.60
C GLN A 608 -12.31 29.62 16.84
N MET A 609 -11.11 29.15 17.19
CA MET A 609 -9.93 30.02 17.40
C MET A 609 -9.51 30.73 16.11
N PHE A 610 -9.58 30.05 14.96
CA PHE A 610 -9.01 30.50 13.70
C PHE A 610 -10.04 31.03 12.68
N THR A 611 -11.34 31.09 13.03
CA THR A 611 -12.43 31.46 12.09
C THR A 611 -12.32 32.86 11.47
N LYS A 612 -11.45 33.72 12.01
CA LYS A 612 -11.17 35.07 11.49
C LYS A 612 -9.69 35.28 11.13
N THR A 613 -8.94 34.20 10.91
CA THR A 613 -7.52 34.31 10.52
C THR A 613 -7.38 35.01 9.16
N LEU A 614 -6.34 35.83 9.03
CA LEU A 614 -5.90 36.44 7.77
C LEU A 614 -4.56 35.86 7.30
N GLU A 615 -3.98 34.93 8.07
CA GLU A 615 -2.68 34.33 7.78
C GLU A 615 -2.79 33.39 6.57
N THR A 616 -2.18 33.80 5.44
CA THR A 616 -2.17 33.04 4.19
C THR A 616 -1.00 32.07 4.09
N GLN A 617 0.01 32.21 4.94
CA GLN A 617 1.25 31.44 4.88
C GLN A 617 1.12 30.08 5.58
N SER A 618 2.02 29.17 5.23
CA SER A 618 2.04 27.80 5.77
C SER A 618 3.48 27.31 6.03
N ALA A 619 3.93 27.45 7.28
CA ALA A 619 5.25 27.05 7.78
C ALA A 619 5.35 25.55 8.15
N LEU A 620 4.96 24.67 7.22
CA LEU A 620 4.91 23.21 7.47
C LEU A 620 6.26 22.62 7.90
N GLY A 621 7.37 23.00 7.25
CA GLY A 621 8.68 22.43 7.55
C GLY A 621 9.16 22.73 8.98
N PRO A 622 9.14 24.00 9.44
CA PRO A 622 9.33 24.36 10.85
C PRO A 622 8.40 23.59 11.81
N ALA A 623 7.11 23.46 11.47
CA ALA A 623 6.15 22.71 12.29
C ALA A 623 6.47 21.20 12.38
N LEU A 624 6.94 20.59 11.29
CA LEU A 624 7.41 19.20 11.28
C LEU A 624 8.71 19.01 12.08
N GLN A 625 9.64 19.97 12.03
CA GLN A 625 10.84 19.96 12.86
C GLN A 625 10.49 20.08 14.35
N ALA A 626 9.52 20.93 14.70
CA ALA A 626 8.98 21.03 16.06
C ALA A 626 8.39 19.70 16.52
N ALA A 627 7.50 19.12 15.71
CA ALA A 627 6.84 17.86 15.99
C ALA A 627 7.85 16.70 16.14
N TYR A 628 8.90 16.66 15.32
CA TYR A 628 10.01 15.72 15.48
C TYR A 628 10.79 15.94 16.79
N LYS A 629 11.22 17.19 17.09
CA LYS A 629 11.93 17.53 18.36
C LYS A 629 11.10 17.09 19.57
N LEU A 630 9.77 17.29 19.54
CA LEU A 630 8.84 16.91 20.62
C LEU A 630 8.63 15.38 20.74
N MET A 631 8.50 14.65 19.63
CA MET A 631 8.26 13.19 19.66
C MET A 631 9.53 12.34 19.82
N SER A 632 10.71 12.89 19.54
CA SER A 632 12.00 12.20 19.55
C SER A 632 12.27 11.29 20.77
N PRO A 633 11.94 11.68 22.02
CA PRO A 633 12.19 10.81 23.19
C PRO A 633 11.41 9.49 23.17
N THR A 634 10.17 9.48 22.67
CA THR A 634 9.27 8.31 22.71
C THR A 634 9.13 7.60 21.38
N GLY A 635 9.20 8.32 20.26
CA GLY A 635 8.58 7.88 19.01
C GLY A 635 7.05 8.01 19.04
N GLY A 636 6.36 7.45 18.05
CA GLY A 636 4.90 7.43 17.97
C GLY A 636 4.36 7.59 16.54
N ARG A 637 3.13 8.11 16.43
CA ARG A 637 2.47 8.47 15.17
C ARG A 637 2.19 9.98 15.09
N MET A 638 2.73 10.64 14.07
CA MET A 638 2.42 12.01 13.72
C MET A 638 1.37 12.02 12.60
N SER A 639 0.27 12.76 12.79
CA SER A 639 -0.81 12.91 11.80
C SER A 639 -0.83 14.36 11.32
N VAL A 640 -0.41 14.59 10.09
CA VAL A 640 -0.19 15.92 9.51
C VAL A 640 -1.31 16.26 8.54
N PHE A 641 -1.97 17.40 8.72
CA PHE A 641 -3.03 17.88 7.85
C PHE A 641 -2.57 19.17 7.16
N GLN A 642 -2.52 19.13 5.83
CA GLN A 642 -2.04 20.21 4.96
C GLN A 642 -3.07 20.52 3.88
N THR A 643 -3.34 21.80 3.61
CA THR A 643 -4.40 22.22 2.67
C THR A 643 -3.90 22.98 1.45
N GLN A 644 -2.64 23.41 1.45
CA GLN A 644 -1.99 24.14 0.35
C GLN A 644 -0.49 23.79 0.22
N LEU A 645 0.19 24.37 -0.76
CA LEU A 645 1.65 24.31 -0.88
C LEU A 645 2.32 25.04 0.32
N PRO A 646 3.31 24.45 1.02
CA PRO A 646 4.04 25.15 2.07
C PRO A 646 4.84 26.33 1.53
N THR A 647 4.66 27.53 2.10
CA THR A 647 5.20 28.78 1.55
C THR A 647 6.33 29.40 2.36
N LEU A 648 6.51 29.01 3.63
CA LEU A 648 7.34 29.74 4.59
C LEU A 648 8.30 28.81 5.37
N GLY A 649 9.48 29.34 5.71
CA GLY A 649 10.52 28.66 6.48
C GLY A 649 11.24 27.54 5.70
N VAL A 650 12.01 26.72 6.43
CA VAL A 650 12.72 25.58 5.85
C VAL A 650 11.77 24.60 5.18
N GLY A 651 12.14 24.06 4.01
CA GLY A 651 11.29 23.13 3.27
C GLY A 651 10.09 23.76 2.54
N ALA A 652 9.95 25.09 2.55
CA ALA A 652 9.01 25.80 1.68
C ALA A 652 9.24 25.45 0.20
N LEU A 653 8.15 25.39 -0.55
CA LEU A 653 8.10 24.91 -1.93
C LEU A 653 7.63 26.01 -2.88
N LYS A 654 7.88 25.81 -4.19
CA LYS A 654 7.42 26.73 -5.25
C LYS A 654 6.50 25.98 -6.22
N PRO A 655 5.45 26.65 -6.77
CA PRO A 655 4.65 26.06 -7.82
C PRO A 655 5.54 25.75 -9.03
N ARG A 656 5.42 24.52 -9.55
CA ARG A 656 6.23 23.99 -10.66
C ARG A 656 5.47 23.04 -11.60
N GLU A 657 4.14 22.95 -11.44
CA GLU A 657 3.28 22.33 -12.44
C GLU A 657 2.90 23.39 -13.49
N GLU A 658 3.61 23.42 -14.62
CA GLU A 658 3.29 24.34 -15.71
C GLU A 658 2.04 23.86 -16.48
N PRO A 659 0.98 24.68 -16.61
CA PRO A 659 -0.26 24.29 -17.29
C PRO A 659 -0.05 23.78 -18.73
N ASN A 660 0.98 24.30 -19.42
CA ASN A 660 1.29 23.98 -20.81
C ASN A 660 2.15 22.71 -20.99
N GLN A 661 2.77 22.16 -19.94
CA GLN A 661 3.55 20.91 -20.02
C GLN A 661 2.68 19.64 -19.96
N ARG A 662 1.38 19.78 -19.68
CA ARG A 662 0.44 18.65 -19.49
C ARG A 662 0.31 17.70 -20.69
N SER A 663 0.73 18.13 -21.88
CA SER A 663 0.67 17.36 -23.14
C SER A 663 2.02 16.77 -23.59
N SER A 664 3.17 17.21 -23.05
CA SER A 664 4.49 16.76 -23.47
C SER A 664 5.02 15.61 -22.61
N ALA A 665 4.95 14.38 -23.11
CA ALA A 665 5.37 13.16 -22.40
C ALA A 665 6.88 13.05 -22.06
N LYS A 666 7.68 14.10 -22.29
CA LYS A 666 9.14 14.12 -22.09
C LYS A 666 9.59 14.78 -20.78
N GLU A 667 8.81 15.69 -20.20
CA GLU A 667 9.21 16.46 -19.01
C GLU A 667 8.08 16.53 -17.98
N ILE A 668 7.86 15.43 -17.26
CA ILE A 668 6.95 15.40 -16.10
C ILE A 668 7.81 15.40 -14.83
N HIS A 669 7.68 16.43 -14.01
CA HIS A 669 8.49 16.64 -12.80
C HIS A 669 8.11 15.70 -11.63
N LEU A 670 8.34 14.40 -11.80
CA LEU A 670 8.01 13.35 -10.82
C LEU A 670 8.96 13.29 -9.61
N THR A 671 10.12 13.95 -9.67
CA THR A 671 11.12 13.98 -8.60
C THR A 671 10.80 15.06 -7.55
N PRO A 672 11.13 14.88 -6.26
CA PRO A 672 11.03 15.93 -5.25
C PRO A 672 11.83 17.19 -5.64
N SER A 673 11.32 18.37 -5.30
CA SER A 673 12.02 19.66 -5.51
C SER A 673 13.03 19.98 -4.40
N THR A 674 12.95 19.29 -3.26
CA THR A 674 13.88 19.41 -2.13
C THR A 674 14.07 18.05 -1.45
N ASP A 675 15.21 17.82 -0.81
CA ASP A 675 15.47 16.61 -0.03
C ASP A 675 15.08 16.75 1.45
N PHE A 676 14.62 17.93 1.89
CA PHE A 676 14.22 18.23 3.27
C PHE A 676 13.25 17.19 3.86
N TYR A 677 12.10 16.96 3.19
CA TYR A 677 11.08 16.01 3.65
C TYR A 677 11.60 14.57 3.71
N LYS A 678 12.59 14.21 2.88
CA LYS A 678 13.25 12.91 2.92
C LYS A 678 14.24 12.81 4.09
N LYS A 679 15.06 13.84 4.34
CA LYS A 679 15.98 13.89 5.48
C LYS A 679 15.22 13.77 6.80
N LEU A 680 14.22 14.63 7.01
CA LEU A 680 13.42 14.64 8.24
C LEU A 680 12.65 13.32 8.46
N ALA A 681 12.22 12.64 7.39
CA ALA A 681 11.63 11.30 7.50
C ALA A 681 12.61 10.22 7.95
N LEU A 682 13.89 10.31 7.57
CA LEU A 682 14.95 9.41 8.02
C LEU A 682 15.30 9.68 9.49
N ASP A 683 15.31 10.95 9.92
CA ASP A 683 15.49 11.35 11.32
C ASP A 683 14.34 10.84 12.20
N CYS A 684 13.09 11.06 11.76
CA CYS A 684 11.88 10.48 12.36
C CYS A 684 11.97 8.95 12.42
N SER A 685 12.44 8.29 11.36
CA SER A 685 12.62 6.84 11.33
C SER A 685 13.78 6.34 12.20
N GLY A 686 14.72 7.22 12.58
CA GLY A 686 15.67 6.99 13.66
C GLY A 686 14.96 6.87 15.00
N GLN A 687 14.14 7.87 15.34
CA GLN A 687 13.47 8.00 16.64
C GLN A 687 12.10 7.30 16.74
N GLN A 688 11.81 6.35 15.85
CA GLN A 688 10.55 5.57 15.85
C GLN A 688 9.28 6.43 15.73
N VAL A 689 9.37 7.55 15.00
CA VAL A 689 8.23 8.39 14.58
C VAL A 689 7.84 8.04 13.15
N ALA A 690 6.58 7.69 12.92
CA ALA A 690 5.98 7.67 11.57
C ALA A 690 5.18 8.95 11.32
N VAL A 691 5.13 9.41 10.07
CA VAL A 691 4.40 10.62 9.67
C VAL A 691 3.37 10.30 8.59
N ASP A 692 2.10 10.20 8.99
CA ASP A 692 0.96 10.07 8.08
C ASP A 692 0.53 11.46 7.58
N LEU A 693 0.46 11.64 6.25
CA LEU A 693 0.11 12.91 5.60
C LEU A 693 -1.31 12.87 5.05
N PHE A 694 -2.14 13.83 5.47
CA PHE A 694 -3.47 14.13 4.93
C PHE A 694 -3.38 15.42 4.11
N LEU A 695 -3.44 15.31 2.79
CA LEU A 695 -3.44 16.45 1.87
C LEU A 695 -4.87 16.73 1.38
N LEU A 696 -5.40 17.90 1.71
CA LEU A 696 -6.80 18.30 1.46
C LEU A 696 -6.88 19.49 0.49
N SER A 697 -6.00 19.54 -0.51
CA SER A 697 -5.79 20.72 -1.33
C SER A 697 -6.75 20.85 -2.52
N GLY A 698 -7.20 22.08 -2.78
CA GLY A 698 -7.91 22.44 -4.03
C GLY A 698 -6.99 22.71 -5.22
N GLN A 699 -5.72 23.03 -4.94
CA GLN A 699 -4.69 23.44 -5.90
C GLN A 699 -3.42 22.58 -5.77
N TYR A 700 -2.51 22.73 -6.74
CA TYR A 700 -1.20 22.08 -6.72
C TYR A 700 -0.45 22.33 -5.41
N SER A 701 0.07 21.26 -4.79
CA SER A 701 0.74 21.29 -3.48
C SER A 701 2.05 20.48 -3.43
N ASP A 702 2.58 20.08 -4.59
CA ASP A 702 3.84 19.32 -4.75
C ASP A 702 3.93 18.04 -3.90
N LEU A 703 2.97 17.13 -4.10
CA LEU A 703 2.93 15.85 -3.39
C LEU A 703 4.15 14.96 -3.66
N ALA A 704 4.89 15.19 -4.76
CA ALA A 704 6.17 14.52 -5.01
C ALA A 704 7.20 14.84 -3.91
N SER A 705 7.22 16.09 -3.46
CA SER A 705 8.05 16.54 -2.35
C SER A 705 7.44 16.17 -1.00
N LEU A 706 6.16 16.50 -0.75
CA LEU A 706 5.53 16.29 0.55
C LEU A 706 5.42 14.80 0.91
N GLY A 707 5.04 13.94 -0.03
CA GLY A 707 4.87 12.50 0.17
C GLY A 707 6.14 11.76 0.59
N CYS A 708 7.32 12.39 0.47
CA CYS A 708 8.56 11.86 1.04
C CYS A 708 8.52 11.77 2.57
N ILE A 709 7.78 12.64 3.28
CA ILE A 709 7.73 12.60 4.75
C ILE A 709 7.16 11.27 5.26
N SER A 710 6.16 10.73 4.56
CA SER A 710 5.51 9.45 4.85
C SER A 710 6.29 8.26 4.28
N ARG A 711 6.74 8.36 3.01
CA ARG A 711 7.42 7.24 2.31
C ARG A 711 8.62 6.68 3.06
N TYR A 712 9.44 7.53 3.67
CA TYR A 712 10.66 7.09 4.36
C TYR A 712 10.50 6.94 5.89
N SER A 713 9.36 7.33 6.47
CA SER A 713 9.03 7.13 7.90
C SER A 713 8.07 5.96 8.16
N ALA A 714 7.71 5.20 7.12
CA ALA A 714 6.66 4.17 7.12
C ALA A 714 5.23 4.68 7.42
N GLY A 715 4.99 5.98 7.23
CA GLY A 715 3.64 6.55 7.23
C GLY A 715 2.90 6.34 5.90
N SER A 716 1.64 6.76 5.88
CA SER A 716 0.71 6.69 4.75
C SER A 716 0.45 8.07 4.17
N VAL A 717 0.01 8.15 2.90
CA VAL A 717 -0.48 9.38 2.27
C VAL A 717 -1.97 9.23 2.01
N TYR A 718 -2.76 10.22 2.41
CA TYR A 718 -4.19 10.35 2.14
C TYR A 718 -4.43 11.64 1.35
N TYR A 719 -5.24 11.57 0.29
CA TYR A 719 -5.50 12.71 -0.60
C TYR A 719 -7.01 12.92 -0.82
N TYR A 720 -7.43 14.18 -0.70
CA TYR A 720 -8.81 14.64 -0.82
C TYR A 720 -8.84 15.87 -1.74
N PRO A 721 -8.76 15.67 -3.07
CA PRO A 721 -8.67 16.76 -4.04
C PRO A 721 -9.91 17.66 -3.97
N SER A 722 -9.69 18.97 -3.86
CA SER A 722 -10.75 19.98 -3.72
C SER A 722 -11.72 19.68 -2.56
N TYR A 723 -11.18 19.24 -1.42
CA TYR A 723 -11.94 19.12 -0.18
C TYR A 723 -12.58 20.46 0.21
N HIS A 724 -13.88 20.47 0.47
CA HIS A 724 -14.59 21.65 0.97
C HIS A 724 -15.90 21.24 1.64
N HIS A 725 -16.16 21.72 2.85
CA HIS A 725 -17.33 21.32 3.65
C HIS A 725 -18.66 21.60 2.95
N GLN A 726 -18.86 22.82 2.41
CA GLN A 726 -20.06 23.17 1.61
C GLN A 726 -20.00 22.69 0.16
N HIS A 727 -18.92 22.95 -0.58
CA HIS A 727 -18.87 22.74 -2.03
C HIS A 727 -18.53 21.30 -2.47
N ASN A 728 -18.00 20.46 -1.57
CA ASN A 728 -17.63 19.09 -1.87
C ASN A 728 -17.86 18.15 -0.64
N PRO A 729 -19.10 18.04 -0.14
CA PRO A 729 -19.45 17.24 1.05
C PRO A 729 -19.12 15.75 0.88
N VAL A 730 -18.99 15.29 -0.36
CA VAL A 730 -18.60 13.92 -0.72
C VAL A 730 -17.17 13.59 -0.23
N GLN A 731 -16.24 14.56 -0.29
CA GLN A 731 -14.91 14.39 0.30
C GLN A 731 -14.92 14.48 1.84
N VAL A 732 -15.90 15.17 2.44
CA VAL A 732 -16.13 15.18 3.89
C VAL A 732 -16.55 13.79 4.37
N GLN A 733 -17.56 13.19 3.72
CA GLN A 733 -18.03 11.83 4.00
C GLN A 733 -16.86 10.82 3.89
N LYS A 734 -16.07 10.90 2.81
CA LYS A 734 -14.84 10.09 2.64
C LYS A 734 -13.85 10.29 3.78
N LEU A 735 -13.49 11.54 4.09
CA LEU A 735 -12.54 11.86 5.17
C LEU A 735 -13.01 11.32 6.52
N GLN A 736 -14.28 11.50 6.88
CA GLN A 736 -14.84 11.00 8.15
C GLN A 736 -14.76 9.47 8.26
N LYS A 737 -15.12 8.74 7.18
CA LYS A 737 -15.06 7.27 7.17
C LYS A 737 -13.62 6.74 7.16
N GLU A 738 -12.72 7.36 6.40
CA GLU A 738 -11.29 7.00 6.38
C GLU A 738 -10.57 7.38 7.67
N LEU A 739 -10.93 8.50 8.33
CA LEU A 739 -10.45 8.85 9.67
C LEU A 739 -10.93 7.88 10.73
N HIS A 740 -12.20 7.47 10.71
CA HIS A 740 -12.69 6.43 11.63
C HIS A 740 -11.85 5.15 11.53
N ARG A 741 -11.56 4.63 10.32
CA ARG A 741 -10.60 3.52 10.15
C ARG A 741 -9.21 3.88 10.67
N TYR A 742 -8.65 5.02 10.25
CA TYR A 742 -7.28 5.43 10.59
C TYR A 742 -7.05 5.59 12.10
N LEU A 743 -8.04 6.10 12.83
CA LEU A 743 -7.99 6.32 14.27
C LEU A 743 -8.17 5.02 15.05
N THR A 744 -9.03 4.10 14.59
CA THR A 744 -9.42 2.88 15.34
C THR A 744 -8.70 1.58 14.92
N ARG A 745 -8.11 1.52 13.72
CA ARG A 745 -7.38 0.34 13.21
C ARG A 745 -6.24 -0.06 14.15
N LYS A 746 -5.92 -1.36 14.19
CA LYS A 746 -4.73 -1.86 14.91
C LYS A 746 -3.47 -1.14 14.45
N ILE A 747 -2.48 -1.00 15.32
CA ILE A 747 -1.19 -0.38 15.01
C ILE A 747 -0.09 -1.04 15.82
N GLY A 748 1.07 -1.24 15.20
CA GLY A 748 2.32 -1.59 15.87
C GLY A 748 3.30 -0.43 15.82
N PHE A 749 4.02 -0.20 16.91
CA PHE A 749 5.05 0.83 17.05
C PHE A 749 6.45 0.21 17.08
N GLU A 750 7.48 1.01 16.84
CA GLU A 750 8.90 0.61 16.96
C GLU A 750 9.22 -0.68 16.17
N ALA A 751 8.60 -0.83 15.00
CA ALA A 751 8.56 -2.11 14.31
C ALA A 751 9.74 -2.28 13.35
N VAL A 752 10.14 -3.53 13.15
CA VAL A 752 11.09 -3.93 12.12
C VAL A 752 10.61 -5.21 11.43
N MET A 753 10.69 -5.23 10.10
CA MET A 753 10.39 -6.42 9.31
C MET A 753 11.66 -6.95 8.67
N ARG A 754 11.96 -8.24 8.87
CA ARG A 754 13.05 -8.93 8.18
C ARG A 754 12.51 -10.09 7.37
N ILE A 755 12.89 -10.17 6.10
CA ILE A 755 12.55 -11.31 5.23
C ILE A 755 13.78 -12.20 5.07
N ARG A 756 13.63 -13.48 5.37
CA ARG A 756 14.63 -14.52 5.12
C ARG A 756 14.17 -15.41 3.97
N CYS A 757 15.12 -15.93 3.22
CA CYS A 757 14.88 -16.90 2.15
C CYS A 757 15.86 -18.07 2.26
N THR A 758 15.67 -19.09 1.42
CA THR A 758 16.51 -20.29 1.41
C THR A 758 17.85 -20.02 0.72
N LYS A 759 18.94 -20.65 1.18
CA LYS A 759 20.28 -20.46 0.61
C LYS A 759 20.27 -20.61 -0.91
N GLY A 760 20.87 -19.65 -1.60
CA GLY A 760 20.86 -19.51 -3.05
C GLY A 760 19.83 -18.50 -3.58
N LEU A 761 18.87 -18.07 -2.77
CA LEU A 761 18.01 -16.92 -3.05
C LEU A 761 18.51 -15.66 -2.33
N SER A 762 18.26 -14.49 -2.91
CA SER A 762 18.57 -13.19 -2.28
C SER A 762 17.50 -12.12 -2.56
N ILE A 763 17.52 -11.06 -1.75
CA ILE A 763 16.67 -9.87 -1.92
C ILE A 763 17.42 -8.85 -2.78
N HIS A 764 16.80 -8.41 -3.87
CA HIS A 764 17.36 -7.42 -4.80
C HIS A 764 16.85 -6.00 -4.52
N THR A 765 15.53 -5.84 -4.31
CA THR A 765 14.91 -4.52 -4.08
C THR A 765 13.65 -4.64 -3.25
N PHE A 766 13.47 -3.76 -2.26
CA PHE A 766 12.19 -3.59 -1.57
C PHE A 766 11.38 -2.44 -2.19
N HIS A 767 10.06 -2.58 -2.19
CA HIS A 767 9.11 -1.58 -2.65
C HIS A 767 8.00 -1.38 -1.61
N GLY A 768 7.79 -0.14 -1.17
CA GLY A 768 6.82 0.24 -0.12
C GLY A 768 7.25 1.51 0.64
N ASN A 769 6.57 1.77 1.76
CA ASN A 769 6.89 2.87 2.68
C ASN A 769 7.65 2.34 3.91
N PHE A 770 8.93 2.67 4.04
CA PHE A 770 9.87 2.20 5.07
C PHE A 770 11.21 2.94 4.97
N PHE A 771 12.10 2.69 5.93
CA PHE A 771 13.54 2.94 5.76
C PHE A 771 14.32 1.62 5.78
N VAL A 772 15.14 1.36 4.75
CA VAL A 772 15.98 0.15 4.65
C VAL A 772 17.19 0.29 5.58
N ARG A 773 17.41 -0.70 6.46
CA ARG A 773 18.55 -0.73 7.41
C ARG A 773 19.67 -1.68 6.97
N SER A 774 19.31 -2.83 6.39
CA SER A 774 20.21 -3.78 5.72
C SER A 774 19.53 -4.33 4.47
N THR A 775 20.24 -5.15 3.69
CA THR A 775 19.71 -5.83 2.49
C THR A 775 18.47 -6.70 2.76
N ASP A 776 18.18 -7.04 4.01
CA ASP A 776 17.05 -7.86 4.42
C ASP A 776 16.14 -7.24 5.51
N LEU A 777 16.50 -6.09 6.09
CA LEU A 777 15.82 -5.46 7.24
C LEU A 777 15.21 -4.10 6.89
N LEU A 778 13.92 -3.96 7.17
CA LEU A 778 13.15 -2.73 7.09
C LEU A 778 12.86 -2.14 8.48
N SER A 779 13.13 -0.84 8.65
CA SER A 779 12.65 0.01 9.72
C SER A 779 11.21 0.43 9.42
N LEU A 780 10.29 0.12 10.33
CA LEU A 780 8.87 0.46 10.27
C LEU A 780 8.47 1.19 11.57
N PRO A 781 8.80 2.49 11.73
CA PRO A 781 8.49 3.27 12.93
C PRO A 781 7.06 3.06 13.45
N ASN A 782 6.08 2.98 12.54
CA ASN A 782 4.80 2.32 12.77
C ASN A 782 4.58 1.24 11.69
N VAL A 783 3.68 0.30 11.98
CA VAL A 783 3.11 -0.65 11.01
C VAL A 783 1.59 -0.70 11.19
N ASN A 784 0.84 -0.73 10.08
CA ASN A 784 -0.63 -0.65 10.07
C ASN A 784 -1.26 -1.75 9.18
N PRO A 785 -2.49 -2.20 9.47
CA PRO A 785 -3.12 -3.37 8.85
C PRO A 785 -3.56 -3.14 7.40
N ASP A 786 -3.31 -1.96 6.84
CA ASP A 786 -3.75 -1.57 5.50
C ASP A 786 -2.57 -1.42 4.52
N ALA A 787 -1.33 -1.54 5.01
CA ALA A 787 -0.10 -1.40 4.23
C ALA A 787 0.35 -2.73 3.59
N GLY A 788 0.64 -2.69 2.29
CA GLY A 788 1.27 -3.75 1.52
C GLY A 788 2.72 -3.43 1.15
N TYR A 789 3.50 -4.47 0.88
CA TYR A 789 4.90 -4.37 0.46
C TYR A 789 5.17 -5.34 -0.69
N ALA A 790 6.08 -4.99 -1.60
CA ALA A 790 6.56 -5.89 -2.65
C ALA A 790 8.10 -5.96 -2.64
N VAL A 791 8.67 -7.09 -3.08
CA VAL A 791 10.12 -7.35 -3.01
C VAL A 791 10.57 -8.08 -4.27
N GLN A 792 11.53 -7.51 -5.01
CA GLN A 792 12.22 -8.20 -6.09
C GLN A 792 13.29 -9.15 -5.50
N MET A 793 13.33 -10.38 -5.99
CA MET A 793 14.27 -11.43 -5.54
C MET A 793 15.20 -11.86 -6.69
N SER A 794 16.31 -12.52 -6.36
CA SER A 794 17.22 -13.14 -7.33
C SER A 794 17.69 -14.53 -6.89
N VAL A 795 18.28 -15.29 -7.82
CA VAL A 795 18.87 -16.62 -7.59
C VAL A 795 20.39 -16.52 -7.70
N GLU A 796 21.09 -16.32 -6.60
CA GLU A 796 22.55 -16.15 -6.58
C GLU A 796 23.32 -17.47 -6.65
N GLU A 797 22.76 -18.56 -6.12
CA GLU A 797 23.34 -19.91 -6.24
C GLU A 797 22.32 -20.88 -6.84
N SER A 798 22.81 -21.94 -7.50
CA SER A 798 21.97 -23.00 -8.06
C SER A 798 21.22 -23.77 -6.97
N LEU A 799 19.90 -23.89 -7.11
CA LEU A 799 19.03 -24.64 -6.21
C LEU A 799 18.97 -26.14 -6.55
N THR A 800 20.02 -26.69 -7.17
CA THR A 800 20.06 -28.07 -7.69
C THR A 800 19.86 -29.13 -6.62
N ASP A 801 20.36 -28.91 -5.41
CA ASP A 801 20.30 -29.86 -4.30
C ASP A 801 19.01 -29.70 -3.46
N THR A 802 18.03 -28.95 -3.97
CA THR A 802 16.86 -28.46 -3.24
C THR A 802 15.58 -28.65 -4.06
N GLN A 803 14.62 -29.42 -3.54
CA GLN A 803 13.29 -29.60 -4.17
C GLN A 803 12.27 -28.55 -3.72
N LEU A 804 12.42 -28.02 -2.50
CA LEU A 804 11.52 -27.05 -1.88
C LEU A 804 12.33 -25.89 -1.30
N VAL A 805 11.95 -24.66 -1.63
CA VAL A 805 12.44 -23.46 -0.93
C VAL A 805 11.38 -22.92 0.01
N SER A 806 11.79 -22.06 0.92
CA SER A 806 10.90 -21.30 1.79
C SER A 806 11.36 -19.86 1.98
N PHE A 807 10.38 -18.97 2.11
CA PHE A 807 10.53 -17.55 2.45
C PHE A 807 9.86 -17.32 3.80
N GLN A 808 10.48 -16.54 4.68
CA GLN A 808 9.94 -16.24 6.00
C GLN A 808 10.02 -14.73 6.28
N SER A 809 8.87 -14.07 6.35
CA SER A 809 8.78 -12.71 6.89
C SER A 809 8.60 -12.77 8.39
N ALA A 810 9.34 -11.93 9.13
CA ALA A 810 9.18 -11.75 10.56
C ALA A 810 9.09 -10.25 10.90
N LEU A 811 7.95 -9.85 11.45
CA LEU A 811 7.60 -8.49 11.86
C LEU A 811 7.64 -8.42 13.40
N LEU A 812 8.73 -7.87 13.95
CA LEU A 812 8.89 -7.55 15.37
C LEU A 812 8.31 -6.16 15.63
N TYR A 813 7.39 -5.99 16.59
CA TYR A 813 6.74 -4.71 16.88
C TYR A 813 6.33 -4.57 18.35
N THR A 814 6.03 -3.34 18.78
CA THR A 814 5.40 -3.00 20.07
C THR A 814 3.90 -2.83 19.84
N SER A 815 3.06 -3.63 20.51
CA SER A 815 1.61 -3.55 20.42
C SER A 815 1.08 -2.25 21.07
N SER A 816 -0.11 -1.80 20.68
CA SER A 816 -0.79 -0.67 21.33
C SER A 816 -1.14 -0.92 22.82
N LYS A 817 -1.00 -2.16 23.30
CA LYS A 817 -1.11 -2.49 24.73
C LYS A 817 0.23 -2.43 25.47
N GLY A 818 1.34 -2.21 24.77
CA GLY A 818 2.69 -2.10 25.33
C GLY A 818 3.44 -3.43 25.42
N GLU A 819 3.07 -4.42 24.62
CA GLU A 819 3.72 -5.74 24.57
C GLU A 819 4.67 -5.80 23.37
N ARG A 820 5.87 -6.38 23.51
CA ARG A 820 6.69 -6.70 22.34
C ARG A 820 6.18 -8.02 21.73
N ARG A 821 5.90 -8.03 20.43
CA ARG A 821 5.36 -9.18 19.70
C ARG A 821 6.12 -9.42 18.40
N ILE A 822 6.15 -10.66 17.91
CA ILE A 822 6.75 -11.04 16.63
C ILE A 822 5.73 -11.82 15.81
N ARG A 823 5.19 -11.21 14.74
CA ARG A 823 4.37 -11.94 13.76
C ARG A 823 5.28 -12.58 12.71
N VAL A 824 5.06 -13.85 12.41
CA VAL A 824 5.85 -14.61 11.44
C VAL A 824 4.92 -15.20 10.37
N HIS A 825 5.31 -15.05 9.11
CA HIS A 825 4.67 -15.67 7.95
C HIS A 825 5.71 -16.48 7.18
N THR A 826 5.47 -17.79 6.99
CA THR A 826 6.38 -18.68 6.24
C THR A 826 5.69 -19.26 5.03
N LEU A 827 6.20 -18.99 3.84
CA LEU A 827 5.71 -19.48 2.55
C LEU A 827 6.68 -20.55 2.01
N CYS A 828 6.19 -21.75 1.70
CA CYS A 828 6.95 -22.82 1.03
C CYS A 828 6.55 -22.92 -0.45
N LEU A 829 7.51 -23.16 -1.35
CA LEU A 829 7.31 -23.29 -2.80
C LEU A 829 8.25 -24.36 -3.40
N PRO A 830 7.80 -25.11 -4.44
CA PRO A 830 8.66 -26.04 -5.17
C PRO A 830 9.73 -25.34 -6.01
N VAL A 831 10.87 -26.01 -6.20
CA VAL A 831 11.92 -25.66 -7.16
C VAL A 831 11.68 -26.43 -8.46
N VAL A 832 11.79 -25.75 -9.61
CA VAL A 832 11.49 -26.31 -10.93
C VAL A 832 12.64 -26.08 -11.90
N SER A 833 12.91 -27.07 -12.75
CA SER A 833 14.04 -27.07 -13.70
C SER A 833 13.62 -26.83 -15.15
N THR A 834 12.34 -26.99 -15.50
CA THR A 834 11.86 -26.72 -16.86
C THR A 834 11.16 -25.36 -16.95
N LEU A 835 11.21 -24.76 -18.14
CA LEU A 835 10.54 -23.49 -18.42
C LEU A 835 9.01 -23.61 -18.39
N ASN A 836 8.48 -24.80 -18.73
CA ASN A 836 7.04 -25.08 -18.70
C ASN A 836 6.48 -24.95 -17.28
N GLU A 837 7.20 -25.48 -16.28
CA GLU A 837 6.79 -25.41 -14.88
C GLU A 837 6.86 -23.99 -14.31
N VAL A 838 7.85 -23.18 -14.73
CA VAL A 838 7.92 -21.75 -14.38
C VAL A 838 6.71 -20.99 -14.92
N PHE A 839 6.30 -21.25 -16.17
CA PHE A 839 5.11 -20.64 -16.75
C PHE A 839 3.80 -21.17 -16.14
N LEU A 840 3.72 -22.46 -15.80
CA LEU A 840 2.57 -23.04 -15.10
C LEU A 840 2.35 -22.39 -13.73
N GLY A 841 3.44 -22.16 -12.98
CA GLY A 841 3.42 -21.52 -11.67
C GLY A 841 3.31 -19.98 -11.68
N ALA A 842 3.12 -19.34 -12.83
CA ALA A 842 3.13 -17.88 -12.92
C ALA A 842 1.85 -17.25 -12.32
N ASP A 843 2.02 -16.42 -11.28
CA ASP A 843 0.94 -15.63 -10.69
C ASP A 843 0.84 -14.27 -11.39
N VAL A 844 -0.05 -14.19 -12.38
CA VAL A 844 -0.22 -13.01 -13.24
C VAL A 844 -0.60 -11.74 -12.46
N GLN A 845 -1.36 -11.83 -11.36
CA GLN A 845 -1.64 -10.66 -10.52
C GLN A 845 -0.39 -10.20 -9.77
N ALA A 846 0.33 -11.14 -9.14
CA ALA A 846 1.57 -10.82 -8.43
C ALA A 846 2.64 -10.24 -9.37
N ILE A 847 2.77 -10.80 -10.58
CA ILE A 847 3.65 -10.30 -11.64
C ILE A 847 3.27 -8.86 -12.00
N SER A 848 2.00 -8.56 -12.29
CA SER A 848 1.55 -7.20 -12.59
C SER A 848 1.74 -6.23 -11.41
N GLY A 849 1.49 -6.64 -10.17
CA GLY A 849 1.67 -5.80 -8.98
C GLY A 849 3.14 -5.48 -8.67
N LEU A 850 4.05 -6.43 -8.92
CA LEU A 850 5.49 -6.20 -8.83
C LEU A 850 5.99 -5.29 -9.96
N LEU A 851 5.54 -5.54 -11.21
CA LEU A 851 5.89 -4.70 -12.36
C LEU A 851 5.39 -3.26 -12.21
N ALA A 852 4.20 -3.04 -11.66
CA ALA A 852 3.71 -1.72 -11.30
C ALA A 852 4.65 -1.03 -10.30
N ASN A 853 5.10 -1.75 -9.28
CA ASN A 853 6.05 -1.24 -8.28
C ASN A 853 7.42 -0.87 -8.86
N MET A 854 7.93 -1.68 -9.78
CA MET A 854 9.16 -1.43 -10.53
C MET A 854 8.99 -0.25 -11.51
N ALA A 855 7.83 -0.12 -12.15
CA ALA A 855 7.51 0.95 -13.08
C ALA A 855 7.37 2.32 -12.37
N VAL A 856 6.83 2.38 -11.14
CA VAL A 856 6.85 3.61 -10.33
C VAL A 856 8.29 4.06 -10.08
N ASP A 857 9.15 3.17 -9.58
CA ASP A 857 10.53 3.54 -9.28
C ASP A 857 11.28 3.95 -10.57
N ARG A 858 11.08 3.20 -11.67
CA ARG A 858 11.64 3.56 -13.00
C ARG A 858 11.16 4.92 -13.52
N SER A 859 9.89 5.27 -13.30
CA SER A 859 9.33 6.57 -13.71
C SER A 859 10.02 7.74 -13.02
N VAL A 860 10.48 7.55 -11.78
CA VAL A 860 11.16 8.57 -10.97
C VAL A 860 12.68 8.58 -11.19
N THR A 861 13.31 7.43 -11.49
CA THR A 861 14.77 7.33 -11.68
C THR A 861 15.24 7.51 -13.13
N ALA A 862 14.35 7.38 -14.11
CA ALA A 862 14.67 7.54 -15.54
C ALA A 862 13.62 8.44 -16.20
N SER A 863 12.57 7.87 -16.82
CA SER A 863 11.43 8.62 -17.34
C SER A 863 10.15 7.79 -17.33
N LEU A 864 9.01 8.47 -17.54
CA LEU A 864 7.72 7.81 -17.73
C LEU A 864 7.69 6.94 -19.01
N SER A 865 8.45 7.29 -20.06
CA SER A 865 8.57 6.44 -21.26
C SER A 865 9.27 5.15 -20.91
N ASP A 866 10.47 5.22 -20.31
CA ASP A 866 11.25 4.02 -19.95
C ASP A 866 10.49 3.06 -19.03
N ALA A 867 9.58 3.56 -18.19
CA ALA A 867 8.69 2.75 -17.38
C ALA A 867 7.59 2.06 -18.20
N ARG A 868 6.95 2.78 -19.14
CA ARG A 868 5.95 2.22 -20.06
C ARG A 868 6.55 1.21 -21.02
N ASP A 869 7.70 1.54 -21.60
CA ASP A 869 8.43 0.70 -22.54
C ASP A 869 8.92 -0.58 -21.83
N ALA A 870 9.37 -0.49 -20.58
CA ALA A 870 9.69 -1.67 -19.76
C ALA A 870 8.46 -2.54 -19.45
N LEU A 871 7.27 -1.96 -19.21
CA LEU A 871 6.03 -2.71 -19.02
C LEU A 871 5.63 -3.47 -20.29
N VAL A 872 5.69 -2.83 -21.46
CA VAL A 872 5.42 -3.46 -22.76
C VAL A 872 6.43 -4.58 -23.05
N ASN A 873 7.72 -4.31 -22.85
CA ASN A 873 8.79 -5.28 -23.09
C ASN A 873 8.70 -6.50 -22.16
N ALA A 874 8.20 -6.37 -20.92
CA ALA A 874 7.96 -7.52 -20.04
C ALA A 874 6.95 -8.53 -20.64
N VAL A 875 5.96 -8.06 -21.40
CA VAL A 875 5.02 -8.91 -22.15
C VAL A 875 5.70 -9.51 -23.38
N ILE A 876 6.41 -8.70 -24.18
CA ILE A 876 7.09 -9.17 -25.40
C ILE A 876 8.12 -10.25 -25.06
N ASP A 877 9.05 -9.96 -24.14
CA ASP A 877 10.15 -10.86 -23.77
C ASP A 877 9.66 -12.21 -23.24
N SER A 878 8.63 -12.22 -22.38
CA SER A 878 8.10 -13.45 -21.78
C SER A 878 7.28 -14.28 -22.77
N LEU A 879 6.51 -13.66 -23.67
CA LEU A 879 5.79 -14.38 -24.72
C LEU A 879 6.72 -14.86 -25.85
N SER A 880 7.79 -14.12 -26.18
CA SER A 880 8.88 -14.60 -27.04
C SER A 880 9.66 -15.75 -26.42
N ALA A 881 9.92 -15.73 -25.11
CA ALA A 881 10.51 -16.84 -24.38
C ALA A 881 9.64 -18.10 -24.43
N TYR A 882 8.33 -17.96 -24.19
CA TYR A 882 7.37 -19.05 -24.32
C TYR A 882 7.31 -19.60 -25.76
N ARG A 883 7.14 -18.72 -26.76
CA ARG A 883 7.05 -19.09 -28.18
C ARG A 883 8.29 -19.82 -28.69
N SER A 884 9.48 -19.38 -28.30
CA SER A 884 10.76 -19.95 -28.77
C SER A 884 11.18 -21.23 -28.06
N SER A 885 10.72 -21.46 -26.83
CA SER A 885 11.28 -22.49 -25.94
C SER A 885 10.27 -23.47 -25.34
N VAL A 886 8.97 -23.29 -25.57
CA VAL A 886 7.89 -24.17 -25.08
C VAL A 886 7.01 -24.71 -26.21
N LEU A 887 6.68 -23.88 -27.20
CA LEU A 887 5.82 -24.28 -28.31
C LEU A 887 6.60 -25.09 -29.37
N SER A 888 6.28 -26.37 -29.50
CA SER A 888 6.86 -27.27 -30.50
C SER A 888 6.41 -26.95 -31.93
N ASN A 889 5.15 -26.54 -32.11
CA ASN A 889 4.58 -26.15 -33.41
C ASN A 889 4.30 -24.65 -33.43
N GLN A 890 4.89 -23.94 -34.39
CA GLN A 890 4.59 -22.51 -34.62
C GLN A 890 3.24 -22.36 -35.35
N GLN A 891 2.17 -22.13 -34.60
CA GLN A 891 0.87 -21.76 -35.17
C GLN A 891 0.75 -20.24 -35.42
N PRO A 892 -0.05 -19.81 -36.42
CA PRO A 892 -0.35 -18.40 -36.64
C PRO A 892 -1.28 -17.87 -35.54
N GLY A 893 -0.84 -16.85 -34.81
CA GLY A 893 -1.57 -16.29 -33.68
C GLY A 893 -0.63 -15.63 -32.67
N LEU A 894 -1.18 -15.33 -31.48
CA LEU A 894 -0.42 -14.95 -30.30
C LEU A 894 -0.71 -15.98 -29.21
N MET A 895 0.09 -17.05 -29.22
CA MET A 895 -0.10 -18.25 -28.41
C MET A 895 0.58 -18.09 -27.05
N VAL A 896 -0.18 -18.26 -25.96
CA VAL A 896 0.30 -18.07 -24.57
C VAL A 896 -0.20 -19.20 -23.65
N PRO A 897 0.45 -19.45 -22.49
CA PRO A 897 -0.09 -20.38 -21.50
C PRO A 897 -1.28 -19.74 -20.75
N PHE A 898 -2.27 -20.55 -20.38
CA PHE A 898 -3.49 -20.10 -19.69
C PHE A 898 -3.23 -19.30 -18.39
N SER A 899 -2.13 -19.58 -17.69
CA SER A 899 -1.64 -18.80 -16.53
C SER A 899 -1.36 -17.33 -16.86
N LEU A 900 -0.81 -17.04 -18.05
CA LEU A 900 -0.48 -15.68 -18.50
C LEU A 900 -1.52 -15.05 -19.44
N ARG A 901 -2.68 -15.66 -19.66
CA ARG A 901 -3.69 -15.15 -20.61
C ARG A 901 -4.11 -13.69 -20.36
N LEU A 902 -4.18 -13.28 -19.09
CA LEU A 902 -4.54 -11.92 -18.67
C LEU A 902 -3.33 -10.98 -18.57
N PHE A 903 -2.10 -11.45 -18.80
CA PHE A 903 -0.90 -10.64 -18.59
C PHE A 903 -0.82 -9.43 -19.54
N PRO A 904 -1.10 -9.55 -20.86
CA PRO A 904 -1.17 -8.38 -21.73
C PRO A 904 -2.33 -7.44 -21.36
N LEU A 905 -3.44 -7.97 -20.83
CA LEU A 905 -4.60 -7.16 -20.43
C LEU A 905 -4.26 -6.31 -19.20
N PHE A 906 -3.68 -6.90 -18.15
CA PHE A 906 -3.26 -6.15 -16.96
C PHE A 906 -2.12 -5.16 -17.26
N VAL A 907 -1.23 -5.47 -18.20
CA VAL A 907 -0.20 -4.50 -18.65
C VAL A 907 -0.81 -3.34 -19.44
N LEU A 908 -1.77 -3.59 -20.35
CA LEU A 908 -2.52 -2.50 -21.01
C LEU A 908 -3.28 -1.64 -20.00
N ALA A 909 -3.88 -2.27 -18.99
CA ALA A 909 -4.59 -1.59 -17.92
C ALA A 909 -3.65 -0.70 -17.09
N LEU A 910 -2.46 -1.20 -16.70
CA LEU A 910 -1.40 -0.38 -16.10
C LEU A 910 -1.00 0.80 -17.01
N LEU A 911 -0.82 0.58 -18.31
CA LEU A 911 -0.47 1.63 -19.28
C LEU A 911 -1.57 2.70 -19.47
N LYS A 912 -2.81 2.43 -19.02
CA LYS A 912 -3.95 3.37 -18.99
C LYS A 912 -4.25 3.93 -17.59
N GLN A 913 -3.66 3.39 -16.53
CA GLN A 913 -3.88 3.80 -15.15
C GLN A 913 -3.14 5.12 -14.81
N LYS A 914 -3.68 5.90 -13.85
CA LYS A 914 -3.28 7.29 -13.55
C LYS A 914 -1.78 7.54 -13.31
N SER A 915 -1.03 6.57 -12.78
CA SER A 915 0.42 6.68 -12.63
C SER A 915 1.13 6.73 -13.99
N PHE A 916 0.75 5.86 -14.93
CA PHE A 916 1.51 5.61 -16.16
C PHE A 916 0.87 6.20 -17.44
N GLN A 917 -0.40 6.62 -17.41
CA GLN A 917 -1.12 7.15 -18.57
C GLN A 917 -0.43 8.39 -19.18
N THR A 918 -0.40 8.46 -20.51
CA THR A 918 0.13 9.58 -21.31
C THR A 918 -0.98 10.33 -22.04
N GLY A 919 -0.78 11.60 -22.39
CA GLY A 919 -1.68 12.39 -23.25
C GLY A 919 -2.97 12.93 -22.60
N THR A 920 -3.34 12.46 -21.42
CA THR A 920 -4.52 12.94 -20.65
C THR A 920 -4.13 13.91 -19.54
N ASN A 921 -4.95 14.94 -19.29
CA ASN A 921 -4.77 16.02 -18.29
C ASN A 921 -4.88 15.57 -16.80
N ALA A 922 -4.22 14.49 -16.40
CA ALA A 922 -4.08 14.14 -14.98
C ALA A 922 -3.13 15.13 -14.29
N ARG A 923 -3.60 15.78 -13.21
CA ARG A 923 -2.80 16.67 -12.36
C ARG A 923 -1.59 15.93 -11.79
N LEU A 924 -0.46 16.61 -11.60
CA LEU A 924 0.78 16.02 -11.08
C LEU A 924 0.56 15.37 -9.70
N ASP A 925 -0.16 16.02 -8.80
CA ASP A 925 -0.46 15.47 -7.47
C ASP A 925 -1.38 14.24 -7.53
N GLU A 926 -2.32 14.15 -8.48
CA GLU A 926 -3.11 12.93 -8.69
C GLU A 926 -2.26 11.76 -9.20
N ARG A 927 -1.33 12.04 -10.12
CA ARG A 927 -0.40 11.03 -10.66
C ARG A 927 0.54 10.52 -9.58
N ILE A 928 1.09 11.42 -8.76
CA ILE A 928 1.95 11.06 -7.63
C ILE A 928 1.15 10.29 -6.57
N PHE A 929 -0.07 10.72 -6.23
CA PHE A 929 -0.92 9.97 -5.30
C PHE A 929 -1.18 8.55 -5.81
N ALA A 930 -1.51 8.37 -7.09
CA ALA A 930 -1.66 7.06 -7.70
C ALA A 930 -0.35 6.23 -7.58
N MET A 931 0.82 6.84 -7.79
CA MET A 931 2.12 6.17 -7.58
C MET A 931 2.33 5.77 -6.10
N CYS A 932 1.98 6.62 -5.14
CA CYS A 932 2.01 6.30 -3.71
C CYS A 932 1.11 5.11 -3.36
N GLN A 933 -0.10 5.03 -3.94
CA GLN A 933 -0.99 3.88 -3.77
C GLN A 933 -0.37 2.61 -4.35
N VAL A 934 0.26 2.66 -5.53
CA VAL A 934 0.98 1.50 -6.10
C VAL A 934 2.11 1.00 -5.19
N LYS A 935 2.82 1.90 -4.48
CA LYS A 935 3.84 1.49 -3.50
C LYS A 935 3.26 0.84 -2.24
N ASN A 936 2.12 1.33 -1.73
CA ASN A 936 1.67 1.06 -0.36
C ASN A 936 0.42 0.15 -0.27
N GLN A 937 -0.29 -0.12 -1.36
CA GLN A 937 -1.49 -0.96 -1.36
C GLN A 937 -1.17 -2.47 -1.41
N PRO A 938 -1.82 -3.30 -0.57
CA PRO A 938 -1.92 -4.74 -0.76
C PRO A 938 -2.41 -5.12 -2.16
N LEU A 939 -1.93 -6.25 -2.69
CA LEU A 939 -2.16 -6.68 -4.08
C LEU A 939 -3.64 -6.70 -4.49
N VAL A 940 -4.53 -7.15 -3.61
CA VAL A 940 -5.98 -7.22 -3.89
C VAL A 940 -6.58 -5.86 -4.23
N TYR A 941 -6.19 -4.80 -3.51
CA TYR A 941 -6.67 -3.43 -3.76
C TYR A 941 -5.94 -2.78 -4.94
N LEU A 942 -4.64 -3.06 -5.08
CA LEU A 942 -3.86 -2.63 -6.26
C LEU A 942 -4.48 -3.15 -7.56
N MET A 943 -4.91 -4.42 -7.60
CA MET A 943 -5.58 -4.99 -8.77
C MET A 943 -6.89 -4.28 -9.09
N LEU A 944 -7.75 -3.96 -8.10
CA LEU A 944 -8.98 -3.18 -8.34
C LEU A 944 -8.71 -1.78 -8.91
N THR A 945 -7.59 -1.14 -8.53
CA THR A 945 -7.17 0.16 -9.12
C THR A 945 -6.41 0.04 -10.45
N THR A 946 -6.08 -1.18 -10.87
CA THR A 946 -5.39 -1.48 -12.13
C THR A 946 -6.38 -1.93 -13.20
N HIS A 947 -7.21 -2.90 -12.85
CA HIS A 947 -8.29 -3.45 -13.67
C HIS A 947 -9.53 -3.54 -12.77
N PRO A 948 -10.41 -2.52 -12.78
CA PRO A 948 -11.69 -2.53 -12.07
C PRO A 948 -12.54 -3.78 -12.33
N ASN A 949 -13.47 -4.07 -11.43
CA ASN A 949 -14.51 -5.09 -11.67
C ASN A 949 -15.79 -4.39 -12.13
N LEU A 950 -16.35 -4.80 -13.27
CA LEU A 950 -17.64 -4.32 -13.77
C LEU A 950 -18.72 -5.38 -13.52
N TYR A 951 -19.89 -4.99 -13.01
CA TYR A 951 -21.04 -5.87 -12.76
C TYR A 951 -22.31 -5.27 -13.37
N ARG A 952 -23.22 -6.08 -13.92
CA ARG A 952 -24.60 -5.65 -14.20
C ARG A 952 -25.42 -5.75 -12.90
N VAL A 953 -26.24 -4.74 -12.61
CA VAL A 953 -26.96 -4.62 -11.32
C VAL A 953 -28.45 -4.28 -11.44
N ASP A 954 -28.99 -4.06 -12.64
CA ASP A 954 -30.44 -3.96 -12.87
C ASP A 954 -31.19 -5.29 -12.75
N ASN A 955 -30.45 -6.41 -12.68
CA ASN A 955 -30.98 -7.78 -12.66
C ASN A 955 -30.37 -8.66 -11.55
N LEU A 956 -30.05 -8.09 -10.38
CA LEU A 956 -29.55 -8.84 -9.23
C LEU A 956 -30.56 -9.87 -8.73
N SER A 957 -30.13 -11.12 -8.58
CA SER A 957 -30.90 -12.23 -8.02
C SER A 957 -30.21 -12.83 -6.79
N ASP A 958 -30.91 -13.74 -6.11
CA ASP A 958 -30.39 -14.50 -4.96
C ASP A 958 -29.69 -15.80 -5.42
N GLU A 959 -29.63 -16.07 -6.73
CA GLU A 959 -28.97 -17.25 -7.30
C GLU A 959 -27.44 -17.10 -7.18
N GLY A 960 -26.80 -18.06 -6.50
CA GLY A 960 -25.37 -17.96 -6.18
C GLY A 960 -25.01 -16.89 -5.13
N ALA A 961 -26.01 -16.24 -4.52
CA ALA A 961 -25.79 -15.30 -3.43
C ALA A 961 -25.15 -15.97 -2.21
N ILE A 962 -24.33 -15.20 -1.49
CA ILE A 962 -23.70 -15.64 -0.23
C ILE A 962 -24.49 -15.12 0.96
N ASN A 963 -24.65 -15.95 1.99
CA ASN A 963 -25.33 -15.56 3.23
C ASN A 963 -24.29 -15.28 4.32
N ILE A 964 -24.23 -14.02 4.79
CA ILE A 964 -23.28 -13.56 5.81
C ILE A 964 -24.06 -12.76 6.86
N ASN A 965 -23.96 -13.15 8.14
CA ASN A 965 -24.64 -12.48 9.26
C ASN A 965 -26.13 -12.23 8.99
N ASP A 966 -26.84 -13.28 8.57
CA ASP A 966 -28.26 -13.28 8.19
C ASP A 966 -28.66 -12.33 7.04
N ARG A 967 -27.68 -11.82 6.27
CA ARG A 967 -27.89 -11.06 5.03
C ARG A 967 -27.57 -11.91 3.81
N THR A 968 -28.49 -11.98 2.86
CA THR A 968 -28.26 -12.53 1.52
C THR A 968 -27.63 -11.46 0.64
N ILE A 969 -26.47 -11.77 0.05
CA ILE A 969 -25.65 -10.83 -0.72
C ILE A 969 -25.48 -11.39 -2.14
N PRO A 970 -26.08 -10.76 -3.18
CA PRO A 970 -25.93 -11.17 -4.57
C PRO A 970 -24.47 -11.27 -5.01
N GLN A 971 -24.18 -12.19 -5.93
CA GLN A 971 -22.85 -12.36 -6.53
C GLN A 971 -22.94 -12.26 -8.07
N PRO A 972 -23.20 -11.07 -8.63
CA PRO A 972 -23.27 -10.87 -10.07
C PRO A 972 -21.92 -11.17 -10.75
N PRO A 973 -21.91 -11.69 -11.98
CA PRO A 973 -20.70 -12.03 -12.70
C PRO A 973 -19.89 -10.78 -13.07
N ILE A 974 -18.57 -10.87 -12.98
CA ILE A 974 -17.64 -9.86 -13.49
C ILE A 974 -17.72 -9.82 -15.02
N LEU A 975 -17.81 -8.60 -15.55
CA LEU A 975 -17.83 -8.27 -16.98
C LEU A 975 -16.49 -7.66 -17.43
N GLN A 976 -16.22 -7.77 -18.72
CA GLN A 976 -15.07 -7.13 -19.38
C GLN A 976 -15.17 -5.60 -19.36
N LEU A 977 -14.01 -4.94 -19.40
CA LEU A 977 -13.87 -3.49 -19.34
C LEU A 977 -13.90 -2.86 -20.74
N SER A 978 -15.03 -3.07 -21.42
CA SER A 978 -15.35 -2.47 -22.72
C SER A 978 -16.80 -1.97 -22.77
N VAL A 979 -17.02 -0.86 -23.49
CA VAL A 979 -18.35 -0.35 -23.83
C VAL A 979 -19.22 -1.36 -24.58
N GLU A 980 -18.65 -2.41 -25.21
CA GLU A 980 -19.42 -3.53 -25.77
C GLU A 980 -20.32 -4.22 -24.73
N LYS A 981 -20.00 -4.14 -23.44
CA LYS A 981 -20.82 -4.72 -22.35
C LYS A 981 -21.86 -3.75 -21.79
N LEU A 982 -21.81 -2.45 -22.13
CA LEU A 982 -22.73 -1.43 -21.62
C LEU A 982 -24.01 -1.34 -22.46
N SER A 983 -24.98 -2.21 -22.18
CA SER A 983 -26.28 -2.16 -22.85
C SER A 983 -27.07 -0.91 -22.41
N ARG A 984 -27.80 -0.27 -23.34
CA ARG A 984 -28.47 1.03 -23.08
C ARG A 984 -29.68 0.91 -22.14
N ASP A 985 -30.16 -0.30 -21.93
CA ASP A 985 -31.27 -0.74 -21.08
C ASP A 985 -30.85 -1.22 -19.67
N GLY A 986 -29.55 -1.39 -19.43
CA GLY A 986 -29.02 -1.90 -18.15
C GLY A 986 -28.56 -0.81 -17.18
N ALA A 987 -28.19 -1.24 -15.98
CA ALA A 987 -27.43 -0.46 -15.01
C ALA A 987 -26.20 -1.27 -14.57
N PHE A 988 -25.04 -0.62 -14.49
CA PHE A 988 -23.74 -1.27 -14.33
C PHE A 988 -22.93 -0.62 -13.21
N LEU A 989 -22.55 -1.41 -12.21
CA LEU A 989 -21.68 -0.96 -11.14
C LEU A 989 -20.23 -1.33 -11.49
N MET A 990 -19.36 -0.33 -11.59
CA MET A 990 -17.91 -0.52 -11.67
C MET A 990 -17.30 -0.27 -10.29
N ASP A 991 -16.55 -1.25 -9.79
CA ASP A 991 -15.69 -1.13 -8.62
C ASP A 991 -14.24 -0.90 -9.07
N ALA A 992 -13.77 0.34 -8.95
CA ALA A 992 -12.41 0.76 -9.27
C ALA A 992 -11.54 0.93 -8.01
N GLY A 993 -11.82 0.17 -6.96
CA GLY A 993 -11.07 0.20 -5.70
C GLY A 993 -11.44 1.40 -4.84
N SER A 994 -10.88 2.58 -5.11
CA SER A 994 -11.10 3.79 -4.32
C SER A 994 -12.42 4.52 -4.62
N VAL A 995 -13.19 4.04 -5.59
CA VAL A 995 -14.47 4.61 -6.01
C VAL A 995 -15.38 3.52 -6.60
N LEU A 996 -16.68 3.62 -6.32
CA LEU A 996 -17.74 2.86 -6.98
C LEU A 996 -18.46 3.79 -7.97
N MET A 997 -18.78 3.29 -9.16
CA MET A 997 -19.42 4.07 -10.21
C MET A 997 -20.61 3.29 -10.80
N LEU A 998 -21.83 3.75 -10.53
CA LEU A 998 -23.06 3.15 -11.05
C LEU A 998 -23.48 3.88 -12.33
N TRP A 999 -23.15 3.31 -13.49
CA TRP A 999 -23.62 3.78 -14.79
C TRP A 999 -25.07 3.35 -15.01
N VAL A 1000 -25.94 4.30 -15.37
CA VAL A 1000 -27.34 4.04 -15.69
C VAL A 1000 -27.55 4.24 -17.19
N GLY A 1001 -28.06 3.22 -17.88
CA GLY A 1001 -28.41 3.30 -19.29
C GLY A 1001 -29.58 4.27 -19.55
N ARG A 1002 -29.52 5.01 -20.67
CA ARG A 1002 -30.58 5.98 -21.04
C ARG A 1002 -31.97 5.37 -21.26
N ASN A 1003 -32.03 4.07 -21.54
CA ASN A 1003 -33.26 3.29 -21.69
C ASN A 1003 -33.45 2.32 -20.50
N CYS A 1004 -32.82 2.55 -19.35
CA CYS A 1004 -32.86 1.65 -18.21
C CYS A 1004 -34.30 1.41 -17.72
N GLY A 1005 -34.61 0.16 -17.36
CA GLY A 1005 -35.96 -0.27 -17.01
C GLY A 1005 -36.55 0.51 -15.83
N HIS A 1006 -37.83 0.89 -15.96
CA HIS A 1006 -38.57 1.66 -14.94
C HIS A 1006 -38.51 1.02 -13.54
N THR A 1007 -38.44 -0.32 -13.44
CA THR A 1007 -38.26 -1.02 -12.17
C THR A 1007 -36.98 -0.59 -11.45
N PHE A 1008 -35.83 -0.52 -12.12
CA PHE A 1008 -34.59 -0.09 -11.47
C PHE A 1008 -34.63 1.41 -11.10
N LEU A 1009 -35.17 2.24 -12.00
CA LEU A 1009 -35.30 3.68 -11.76
C LEU A 1009 -36.19 3.99 -10.54
N SER A 1010 -37.35 3.36 -10.45
CA SER A 1010 -38.30 3.59 -9.36
C SER A 1010 -37.95 2.82 -8.07
N GLN A 1011 -37.61 1.54 -8.17
CA GLN A 1011 -37.41 0.68 -6.99
C GLN A 1011 -36.00 0.77 -6.39
N VAL A 1012 -34.98 1.26 -7.12
CA VAL A 1012 -33.60 1.38 -6.60
C VAL A 1012 -33.12 2.83 -6.55
N LEU A 1013 -33.39 3.65 -7.58
CA LEU A 1013 -32.95 5.06 -7.61
C LEU A 1013 -33.99 6.04 -7.05
N GLY A 1014 -35.23 5.60 -6.80
CA GLY A 1014 -36.30 6.45 -6.26
C GLY A 1014 -36.81 7.52 -7.22
N VAL A 1015 -36.65 7.34 -8.54
CA VAL A 1015 -37.06 8.33 -9.56
C VAL A 1015 -37.98 7.72 -10.62
N GLU A 1016 -38.96 8.50 -11.08
CA GLU A 1016 -39.94 8.06 -12.09
C GLU A 1016 -39.30 7.77 -13.46
N ASN A 1017 -38.23 8.50 -13.81
CA ASN A 1017 -37.59 8.40 -15.12
C ASN A 1017 -36.14 8.90 -15.11
N TYR A 1018 -35.39 8.51 -16.15
CA TYR A 1018 -33.97 8.80 -16.31
C TYR A 1018 -33.60 10.30 -16.29
N ALA A 1019 -34.49 11.18 -16.75
CA ALA A 1019 -34.23 12.62 -16.76
C ALA A 1019 -34.23 13.25 -15.35
N LEU A 1020 -34.84 12.58 -14.36
CA LEU A 1020 -34.88 13.01 -12.97
C LEU A 1020 -33.67 12.55 -12.13
N ILE A 1021 -32.81 11.65 -12.64
CA ILE A 1021 -31.57 11.24 -11.95
C ILE A 1021 -30.65 12.47 -11.73
N PRO A 1022 -30.30 12.85 -10.49
CA PRO A 1022 -29.42 14.00 -10.24
C PRO A 1022 -28.00 13.76 -10.77
N GLN A 1023 -27.39 14.76 -11.42
CA GLN A 1023 -26.03 14.67 -11.98
C GLN A 1023 -24.93 14.42 -10.93
N THR A 1024 -25.22 14.71 -9.66
CA THR A 1024 -24.31 14.63 -8.50
C THR A 1024 -24.77 13.63 -7.44
N MET A 1025 -25.67 12.70 -7.80
CA MET A 1025 -26.14 11.63 -6.92
C MET A 1025 -24.97 10.70 -6.53
N THR A 1026 -24.73 10.56 -5.22
CA THR A 1026 -23.52 9.90 -4.66
C THR A 1026 -23.81 8.83 -3.60
N ASP A 1027 -25.07 8.62 -3.26
CA ASP A 1027 -25.56 7.51 -2.44
C ASP A 1027 -26.92 7.03 -3.03
N LEU A 1028 -27.40 5.87 -2.60
CA LEU A 1028 -28.72 5.32 -3.01
C LEU A 1028 -29.77 5.59 -1.92
N PRO A 1029 -31.04 5.81 -2.26
CA PRO A 1029 -32.12 5.89 -1.28
C PRO A 1029 -32.39 4.52 -0.64
N GLU A 1030 -32.54 4.50 0.68
CA GLU A 1030 -33.07 3.34 1.40
C GLU A 1030 -34.58 3.23 1.10
N LEU A 1031 -34.93 2.31 0.21
CA LEU A 1031 -36.30 2.04 -0.24
C LEU A 1031 -36.71 0.65 0.24
N ASP A 1032 -37.96 0.50 0.68
CA ASP A 1032 -38.54 -0.77 1.11
C ASP A 1032 -38.93 -1.65 -0.10
N THR A 1033 -37.90 -2.07 -0.85
CA THR A 1033 -38.02 -2.86 -2.09
C THR A 1033 -36.96 -3.96 -2.10
N PRO A 1034 -37.26 -5.16 -2.66
CA PRO A 1034 -36.26 -6.23 -2.74
C PRO A 1034 -35.12 -5.88 -3.70
N GLU A 1035 -35.36 -5.05 -4.72
CA GLU A 1035 -34.31 -4.56 -5.62
C GLU A 1035 -33.34 -3.63 -4.90
N SER A 1036 -33.81 -2.63 -4.15
CA SER A 1036 -32.92 -1.72 -3.41
C SER A 1036 -32.16 -2.47 -2.31
N ALA A 1037 -32.85 -3.35 -1.56
CA ALA A 1037 -32.22 -4.19 -0.56
C ALA A 1037 -31.05 -5.03 -1.15
N ARG A 1038 -31.24 -5.66 -2.32
CA ARG A 1038 -30.16 -6.40 -3.01
C ARG A 1038 -29.02 -5.50 -3.47
N THR A 1039 -29.32 -4.35 -4.09
CA THR A 1039 -28.28 -3.42 -4.57
C THR A 1039 -27.48 -2.82 -3.41
N ILE A 1040 -28.15 -2.40 -2.33
CA ILE A 1040 -27.51 -1.87 -1.12
C ILE A 1040 -26.69 -2.95 -0.41
N ALA A 1041 -27.21 -4.18 -0.28
CA ALA A 1041 -26.46 -5.29 0.32
C ALA A 1041 -25.16 -5.60 -0.46
N PHE A 1042 -25.22 -5.63 -1.80
CA PHE A 1042 -24.03 -5.83 -2.64
C PHE A 1042 -23.01 -4.68 -2.51
N ILE A 1043 -23.48 -3.42 -2.52
CA ILE A 1043 -22.60 -2.24 -2.34
C ILE A 1043 -22.00 -2.17 -0.94
N SER A 1044 -22.76 -2.54 0.11
CA SER A 1044 -22.27 -2.63 1.49
C SER A 1044 -21.20 -3.71 1.61
N TRP A 1045 -21.45 -4.92 1.08
CA TRP A 1045 -20.46 -6.00 1.06
C TRP A 1045 -19.16 -5.59 0.35
N LEU A 1046 -19.26 -4.94 -0.83
CA LEU A 1046 -18.09 -4.41 -1.54
C LEU A 1046 -17.34 -3.37 -0.70
N ARG A 1047 -18.03 -2.46 -0.01
CA ARG A 1047 -17.43 -1.50 0.92
C ARG A 1047 -16.75 -2.20 2.11
N GLU A 1048 -17.35 -3.25 2.65
CA GLU A 1048 -16.85 -4.04 3.79
C GLU A 1048 -15.60 -4.87 3.46
N GLN A 1049 -15.35 -5.22 2.19
CA GLN A 1049 -14.15 -5.99 1.79
C GLN A 1049 -12.83 -5.19 1.82
N ARG A 1050 -12.84 -3.89 2.19
CA ARG A 1050 -11.65 -3.02 2.12
C ARG A 1050 -11.61 -2.00 3.28
N PRO A 1051 -10.43 -1.47 3.66
CA PRO A 1051 -10.30 -0.59 4.83
C PRO A 1051 -10.61 0.89 4.55
N PHE A 1052 -10.52 1.33 3.29
CA PHE A 1052 -10.82 2.70 2.86
C PHE A 1052 -12.25 2.81 2.31
N TYR A 1053 -12.83 4.00 2.29
CA TYR A 1053 -14.25 4.17 1.94
C TYR A 1053 -14.42 4.63 0.48
N PRO A 1054 -14.89 3.77 -0.43
CA PRO A 1054 -15.17 4.17 -1.80
C PRO A 1054 -16.50 4.94 -1.84
N ILE A 1055 -16.38 6.20 -2.24
CA ILE A 1055 -17.49 7.05 -2.67
C ILE A 1055 -18.24 6.32 -3.80
N LEU A 1056 -19.57 6.37 -3.78
CA LEU A 1056 -20.39 5.97 -4.93
C LEU A 1056 -20.67 7.21 -5.79
N TYR A 1057 -20.67 7.05 -7.11
CA TYR A 1057 -21.21 8.05 -8.05
C TYR A 1057 -22.23 7.39 -8.96
N VAL A 1058 -23.43 7.96 -9.06
CA VAL A 1058 -24.43 7.55 -10.06
C VAL A 1058 -24.21 8.40 -11.32
N ILE A 1059 -24.01 7.73 -12.45
CA ILE A 1059 -23.53 8.32 -13.70
C ILE A 1059 -24.59 8.14 -14.78
N ARG A 1060 -25.05 9.26 -15.33
CA ARG A 1060 -25.85 9.34 -16.57
C ARG A 1060 -25.07 10.00 -17.70
N ASP A 1061 -25.63 10.01 -18.91
CA ASP A 1061 -25.02 10.55 -20.14
C ASP A 1061 -24.45 11.97 -20.00
N GLU A 1062 -25.05 12.80 -19.14
CA GLU A 1062 -24.70 14.20 -18.88
C GLU A 1062 -23.93 14.41 -17.55
N SER A 1063 -23.41 13.36 -16.91
CA SER A 1063 -22.64 13.45 -15.66
C SER A 1063 -21.17 13.79 -15.94
N PRO A 1064 -20.52 14.68 -15.16
CA PRO A 1064 -19.09 14.98 -15.31
C PRO A 1064 -18.19 13.76 -15.03
N MET A 1065 -18.69 12.74 -14.31
CA MET A 1065 -17.93 11.52 -14.03
C MET A 1065 -17.92 10.53 -15.21
N LYS A 1066 -18.72 10.75 -16.27
CA LYS A 1066 -18.78 9.90 -17.47
C LYS A 1066 -17.40 9.66 -18.10
N THR A 1067 -16.57 10.71 -18.22
CA THR A 1067 -15.22 10.59 -18.77
C THR A 1067 -14.30 9.75 -17.88
N ASN A 1068 -14.44 9.83 -16.56
CA ASN A 1068 -13.67 9.00 -15.62
C ASN A 1068 -14.12 7.52 -15.70
N PHE A 1069 -15.41 7.24 -15.86
CA PHE A 1069 -15.91 5.88 -16.07
C PHE A 1069 -15.39 5.27 -17.37
N LEU A 1070 -15.49 5.99 -18.49
CA LEU A 1070 -15.03 5.53 -19.80
C LEU A 1070 -13.50 5.37 -19.87
N GLN A 1071 -12.72 6.16 -19.13
CA GLN A 1071 -11.27 5.96 -18.98
C GLN A 1071 -10.90 4.64 -18.30
N ASN A 1072 -11.81 4.06 -17.50
CA ASN A 1072 -11.63 2.75 -16.87
C ASN A 1072 -12.08 1.57 -17.76
N MET A 1073 -12.63 1.82 -18.95
CA MET A 1073 -12.83 0.76 -19.96
C MET A 1073 -11.52 0.45 -20.68
N VAL A 1074 -10.62 -0.24 -19.98
CA VAL A 1074 -9.23 -0.45 -20.39
C VAL A 1074 -9.07 -1.35 -21.63
N GLU A 1075 -10.10 -2.06 -22.08
CA GLU A 1075 -10.07 -2.82 -23.33
C GLU A 1075 -10.32 -1.93 -24.57
N ASP A 1076 -11.00 -0.79 -24.41
CA ASP A 1076 -11.36 0.11 -25.52
C ASP A 1076 -10.21 1.04 -25.95
N ARG A 1077 -10.26 1.53 -27.18
CA ARG A 1077 -9.30 2.52 -27.69
C ARG A 1077 -9.57 3.90 -27.07
N THR A 1078 -8.51 4.59 -26.65
CA THR A 1078 -8.57 5.99 -26.22
C THR A 1078 -7.72 6.88 -27.13
N GLU A 1079 -7.77 8.19 -26.95
CA GLU A 1079 -7.00 9.17 -27.76
C GLU A 1079 -5.48 8.93 -27.69
N SER A 1080 -4.99 8.38 -26.58
CA SER A 1080 -3.56 8.24 -26.28
C SER A 1080 -3.10 6.80 -25.99
N ALA A 1081 -3.99 5.81 -26.09
CA ALA A 1081 -3.66 4.40 -25.89
C ALA A 1081 -4.50 3.45 -26.77
N LEU A 1082 -3.86 2.36 -27.20
CA LEU A 1082 -4.45 1.31 -28.03
C LEU A 1082 -5.63 0.61 -27.35
N SER A 1083 -6.58 0.08 -28.12
CA SER A 1083 -7.49 -0.97 -27.65
C SER A 1083 -6.73 -2.27 -27.32
N TYR A 1084 -7.37 -3.20 -26.63
CA TYR A 1084 -6.80 -4.51 -26.33
C TYR A 1084 -6.42 -5.29 -27.59
N TYR A 1085 -7.28 -5.29 -28.62
CA TYR A 1085 -6.98 -5.95 -29.89
C TYR A 1085 -5.78 -5.32 -30.62
N GLU A 1086 -5.72 -3.98 -30.71
CA GLU A 1086 -4.56 -3.28 -31.29
C GLU A 1086 -3.28 -3.52 -30.49
N PHE A 1087 -3.37 -3.61 -29.15
CA PHE A 1087 -2.23 -3.93 -28.30
C PHE A 1087 -1.75 -5.37 -28.51
N LEU A 1088 -2.64 -6.36 -28.62
CA LEU A 1088 -2.27 -7.75 -28.94
C LEU A 1088 -1.62 -7.85 -30.33
N LEU A 1089 -2.11 -7.10 -31.33
CA LEU A 1089 -1.45 -7.01 -32.64
C LEU A 1089 -0.05 -6.38 -32.54
N HIS A 1090 0.13 -5.32 -31.74
CA HIS A 1090 1.45 -4.75 -31.47
C HIS A 1090 2.39 -5.77 -30.82
N ILE A 1091 1.95 -6.44 -29.75
CA ILE A 1091 2.74 -7.50 -29.09
C ILE A 1091 3.09 -8.61 -30.08
N GLN A 1092 2.14 -9.09 -30.89
CA GLN A 1092 2.41 -10.11 -31.91
C GLN A 1092 3.46 -9.64 -32.94
N GLN A 1093 3.39 -8.39 -33.40
CA GLN A 1093 4.36 -7.81 -34.34
C GLN A 1093 5.78 -7.71 -33.76
N GLN A 1094 5.94 -7.61 -32.44
CA GLN A 1094 7.25 -7.59 -31.78
C GLN A 1094 7.73 -9.01 -31.43
N VAL A 1095 6.83 -9.91 -31.05
CA VAL A 1095 7.12 -11.34 -30.75
C VAL A 1095 7.46 -12.15 -32.01
N ASN A 1096 7.15 -11.62 -33.20
CA ASN A 1096 7.49 -12.20 -34.51
C ASN A 1096 8.79 -11.63 -35.12
N LYS A 1097 9.55 -10.79 -34.40
CA LYS A 1097 10.84 -10.23 -34.85
C LYS A 1097 12.02 -10.94 -34.17
#